data_AF-A0A2I7SIG5-F1
#
_entry.id   AF-A0A2I7SIG5-F1
#
_cell.length_a   1.000
_cell.length_b   1.000
_cell.length_c   1.000
_cell.angle_alpha   90.00
_cell.angle_beta   90.00
_cell.angle_gamma   90.00
#
_symmetry.space_group_name_H-M   'P 1'
#
loop_
_entity.id
_entity.type
_entity.pdbx_description
1 polymer ?
#
loop_
_entity_poly.entity_id
_entity_poly.type
_entity_poly.pdbx_seq_one_letter_code
_entity_poly.pdbx_strand_id
1 'polypeptide(L)'
;MKVDYPILPEYANDATETDKSKTIERYFGHYNRAGFFPLGVHNTWHGGIHLEGIGTKVRAIADGRIIAYRIPEDYTLEKYSTDAKYSNGFILIQHDFETPEKVKLRFYSLYMHLQPKIEMEASEAGENIPDLYAKYVVKTKLNSREMGLKVREYSPEILEKQKKETHFFSKGTKLKMEYDICLPEEHWMCGNPSYVFCSYNNKVFCVYKGYLTEEVDGYVKIDHYKANEVNVFGEDDHMGTMMFDAIEGRYLSMACKNTELEIETTKNKAWYKIKGTEQYVLAQDCSKIIKKIKDDVVFNKVENVDVPIKAGQIIGALGAYESDFRKSYKTLHLEVFTDDENLKDFINNTKDKSKIAFEVNKGKKLQQGKPCDFLKANTKVKIFKSDGDYTQIGFEDETTVVPYAVLNDKNKKTKTYVNGVKVRNNVYTIKEADFDEINLKLNHVLPDKKAEVYYINKTGADNVNRTIGYGMKYSGKKFWVKSEELTGGINNWKDLSTPINMVFENKPSDHSETVEVLKTSKVRKTAEAKDSQGVLWWHVKTKQESGWVKKSELTEKNPYNWSDFGWKILDNTGDQYFYMFGEFVEKSSPHAFVEDIWKQADTNGDRVLSNFELQQVMQNKDHLEAISKLVCKHESEWNMRAKLEKFETELQALFEKGINEAEGTDTEGNDLKQKLETQRDQKIEVLKDKIESLCFWDEIKTGDLTPKEERKQQYIVAHRKHSPSFRITDELNSEEQNLANDFEQLEEQLVKRQFPKDSNVYHFHPIAFVEQMKVIVGKEDIDLSDPDKWMSQFDNPVNPSQACYRTSVIVVGRFGATSGGLGVKLEKRYENGTNQWSNVIQAVVQMPDGVLKNTEYTEEAIKYLDHELEGGRPIVIGVDREANKTYNKDNTTEHFIVITGRKSDENGLYYRFFEVGTLAQNKEIKGVNPNNRLYLQDNFRLVGNKPVSNKKYTLTQVRKNKI
;
A
#
# COMPACT_ATOMS: atom_id res chain seq x y z
N MET A 1 8.51 2.46 -7.30
CA MET A 1 8.93 1.92 -5.99
C MET A 1 7.78 2.05 -5.01
N LYS A 2 7.52 1.02 -4.21
CA LYS A 2 6.69 1.10 -2.99
C LYS A 2 7.56 1.32 -1.76
N VAL A 3 6.97 1.93 -0.74
CA VAL A 3 7.58 2.15 0.57
C VAL A 3 6.58 1.79 1.66
N ASP A 4 7.02 1.09 2.70
CA ASP A 4 6.22 0.65 3.83
C ASP A 4 7.01 0.74 5.15
N TYR A 5 6.31 0.61 6.28
CA TYR A 5 6.97 0.61 7.58
C TYR A 5 7.72 -0.71 7.83
N PRO A 6 8.86 -0.65 8.55
CA PRO A 6 9.63 -1.84 8.92
C PRO A 6 8.87 -2.76 9.89
N ILE A 7 7.91 -2.20 10.64
CA ILE A 7 6.98 -2.92 11.50
C ILE A 7 5.60 -2.31 11.26
N LEU A 8 4.58 -3.15 11.06
CA LEU A 8 3.22 -2.64 10.85
C LEU A 8 2.63 -2.14 12.17
N PRO A 9 2.05 -0.92 12.19
CA PRO A 9 1.32 -0.44 13.34
C PRO A 9 0.08 -1.28 13.56
N GLU A 10 -0.05 -1.84 14.77
CA GLU A 10 -1.30 -2.45 15.22
C GLU A 10 -2.12 -1.40 16.00
N TYR A 11 -3.38 -1.28 15.62
CA TYR A 11 -4.33 -0.35 16.24
C TYR A 11 -5.47 -1.14 16.89
N ALA A 12 -6.02 -0.61 17.98
CA ALA A 12 -7.30 -1.09 18.49
C ALA A 12 -8.41 -0.85 17.44
N ASN A 13 -9.47 -1.67 17.45
CA ASN A 13 -10.57 -1.61 16.46
C ASN A 13 -11.27 -0.23 16.39
N ASP A 14 -11.13 0.59 17.43
CA ASP A 14 -11.72 1.92 17.60
C ASP A 14 -10.66 3.03 17.85
N ALA A 15 -9.40 2.79 17.48
CA ALA A 15 -8.31 3.73 17.69
C ALA A 15 -8.61 5.13 17.12
N THR A 16 -8.53 6.14 17.99
CA THR A 16 -8.66 7.54 17.59
C THR A 16 -7.44 7.99 16.77
N GLU A 17 -7.53 9.12 16.06
CA GLU A 17 -6.37 9.69 15.36
C GLU A 17 -5.20 9.99 16.30
N THR A 18 -5.49 10.34 17.56
CA THR A 18 -4.48 10.50 18.60
C THR A 18 -3.79 9.17 18.94
N ASP A 19 -4.54 8.07 19.02
CA ASP A 19 -3.97 6.74 19.28
C ASP A 19 -3.10 6.28 18.12
N LYS A 20 -3.53 6.54 16.89
CA LYS A 20 -2.72 6.26 15.69
C LYS A 20 -1.43 7.06 15.68
N SER A 21 -1.49 8.36 16.01
CA SER A 21 -0.31 9.23 16.14
C SER A 21 0.66 8.68 17.17
N LYS A 22 0.19 8.31 18.37
CA LYS A 22 1.03 7.73 19.43
C LYS A 22 1.67 6.41 19.02
N THR A 23 0.95 5.57 18.29
CA THR A 23 1.51 4.33 17.74
C THR A 23 2.60 4.64 16.71
N ILE A 24 2.40 5.62 15.83
CA ILE A 24 3.43 6.09 14.88
C ILE A 24 4.65 6.68 15.62
N GLU A 25 4.43 7.49 16.65
CA GLU A 25 5.46 8.07 17.53
C GLU A 25 6.36 7.00 18.17
N ARG A 26 5.80 5.83 18.55
CA ARG A 26 6.62 4.68 18.98
C ARG A 26 7.57 4.19 17.89
N TYR A 27 7.14 4.20 16.63
CA TYR A 27 8.00 3.77 15.52
C TYR A 27 9.13 4.75 15.23
N PHE A 28 8.93 6.05 15.45
CA PHE A 28 10.01 7.05 15.39
C PHE A 28 11.03 6.93 16.54
N GLY A 29 10.93 5.91 17.39
CA GLY A 29 11.89 5.65 18.45
C GLY A 29 11.72 6.56 19.68
N HIS A 30 10.61 7.28 19.83
CA HIS A 30 10.40 8.24 20.94
C HIS A 30 10.40 7.60 22.32
N TYR A 31 10.07 6.31 22.36
CA TYR A 31 10.00 5.52 23.58
C TYR A 31 11.16 4.52 23.68
N ASN A 32 12.18 4.66 22.84
CA ASN A 32 13.36 3.81 22.92
C ASN A 32 14.09 4.02 24.24
N ARG A 33 14.76 2.96 24.68
CA ARG A 33 15.58 2.98 25.88
C ARG A 33 17.03 3.33 25.59
N ALA A 34 17.51 3.21 24.34
CA ALA A 34 18.95 3.18 24.05
C ALA A 34 19.43 3.81 22.72
N GLY A 35 18.63 3.80 21.65
CA GLY A 35 19.11 4.12 20.30
C GLY A 35 18.23 5.14 19.60
N PHE A 36 18.65 6.40 19.63
CA PHE A 36 17.99 7.53 18.99
C PHE A 36 18.87 8.08 17.86
N PHE A 37 18.26 8.45 16.74
CA PHE A 37 18.94 9.22 15.71
C PHE A 37 19.00 10.70 16.11
N PRO A 38 20.12 11.42 15.90
CA PRO A 38 21.44 10.95 15.46
C PRO A 38 22.42 10.66 16.62
N LEU A 39 21.94 10.70 17.87
CA LEU A 39 22.77 10.56 19.09
C LEU A 39 22.25 9.44 20.01
N GLY A 40 23.14 8.50 20.34
CA GLY A 40 22.85 7.42 21.30
C GLY A 40 22.94 7.86 22.76
N VAL A 41 22.58 6.95 23.68
CA VAL A 41 22.56 7.20 25.15
C VAL A 41 23.91 7.53 25.80
N HIS A 42 25.00 7.43 25.05
CA HIS A 42 26.35 7.78 25.49
C HIS A 42 26.89 9.03 24.78
N ASN A 43 26.00 9.82 24.16
CA ASN A 43 26.35 11.00 23.38
C ASN A 43 27.36 10.69 22.27
N THR A 44 27.20 9.50 21.70
CA THR A 44 27.92 9.01 20.53
C THR A 44 27.05 9.13 19.31
N TRP A 45 27.69 9.12 18.14
CA TRP A 45 26.99 8.90 16.89
C TRP A 45 26.12 7.64 16.93
N HIS A 46 24.94 7.76 16.34
CA HIS A 46 24.00 6.68 16.14
C HIS A 46 23.32 6.91 14.77
N GLY A 47 23.70 6.09 13.78
CA GLY A 47 23.31 6.29 12.37
C GLY A 47 21.84 5.97 12.08
N GLY A 48 21.13 5.37 13.04
CA GLY A 48 19.80 4.85 12.84
C GLY A 48 18.92 4.99 14.07
N ILE A 49 18.01 4.04 14.24
CA ILE A 49 17.17 3.93 15.42
C ILE A 49 17.08 2.48 15.85
N HIS A 50 16.79 2.27 17.13
CA HIS A 50 16.37 0.97 17.63
C HIS A 50 14.86 0.79 17.42
N LEU A 51 14.41 -0.37 16.98
CA LEU A 51 13.00 -0.77 17.00
C LEU A 51 12.86 -1.84 18.08
N GLU A 52 12.19 -1.50 19.18
CA GLU A 52 12.10 -2.36 20.36
C GLU A 52 10.78 -3.14 20.40
N GLY A 53 10.83 -4.40 20.86
CA GLY A 53 9.66 -5.29 20.92
C GLY A 53 10.05 -6.75 21.16
N ILE A 54 9.05 -7.64 21.22
CA ILE A 54 9.27 -9.07 21.45
C ILE A 54 8.59 -9.85 20.32
N GLY A 55 9.34 -10.67 19.60
CA GLY A 55 8.81 -11.52 18.51
C GLY A 55 8.24 -10.74 17.33
N THR A 56 8.50 -9.43 17.26
CA THR A 56 7.95 -8.56 16.23
C THR A 56 8.63 -8.81 14.90
N LYS A 57 7.83 -9.11 13.87
CA LYS A 57 8.30 -9.38 12.50
C LYS A 57 8.72 -8.08 11.84
N VAL A 58 9.91 -8.08 11.27
CA VAL A 58 10.54 -6.95 10.58
C VAL A 58 10.37 -7.12 9.07
N ARG A 59 10.12 -6.00 8.37
CA ARG A 59 9.82 -5.94 6.94
C ARG A 59 10.78 -5.01 6.20
N ALA A 60 10.99 -5.30 4.92
CA ALA A 60 11.70 -4.40 4.02
C ALA A 60 10.92 -3.08 3.87
N ILE A 61 11.59 -1.93 4.04
CA ILE A 61 10.94 -0.61 4.01
C ILE A 61 10.62 -0.15 2.59
N ALA A 62 11.30 -0.69 1.58
CA ALA A 62 11.10 -0.29 0.20
C ALA A 62 11.39 -1.46 -0.75
N ASP A 63 10.88 -1.35 -1.97
CA ASP A 63 11.31 -2.25 -3.06
C ASP A 63 12.82 -2.09 -3.28
N GLY A 64 13.52 -3.19 -3.51
CA GLY A 64 14.96 -3.16 -3.72
C GLY A 64 15.52 -4.55 -3.99
N ARG A 65 16.79 -4.73 -3.64
CA ARG A 65 17.48 -6.01 -3.69
C ARG A 65 18.34 -6.18 -2.44
N ILE A 66 18.29 -7.36 -1.84
CA ILE A 66 19.19 -7.73 -0.75
C ILE A 66 20.56 -7.94 -1.38
N ILE A 67 21.54 -7.15 -0.93
CA ILE A 67 22.91 -7.17 -1.45
C ILE A 67 23.87 -7.94 -0.54
N ALA A 68 23.53 -8.09 0.74
CA ALA A 68 24.25 -8.95 1.67
C ALA A 68 23.40 -9.31 2.88
N TYR A 69 23.76 -10.42 3.52
CA TYR A 69 23.20 -10.80 4.82
C TYR A 69 24.24 -11.54 5.68
N ARG A 70 23.98 -11.64 6.97
CA ARG A 70 24.59 -12.59 7.90
C ARG A 70 23.49 -13.19 8.76
N ILE A 71 23.35 -14.51 8.75
CA ILE A 71 22.41 -15.23 9.63
C ILE A 71 23.24 -16.04 10.63
N PRO A 72 23.29 -15.64 11.91
CA PRO A 72 23.98 -16.43 12.93
C PRO A 72 23.20 -17.71 13.24
N GLU A 73 23.91 -18.77 13.59
CA GLU A 73 23.30 -20.03 14.02
C GLU A 73 22.69 -19.89 15.42
N ASP A 74 23.42 -19.28 16.35
CA ASP A 74 23.00 -18.94 17.71
C ASP A 74 23.45 -17.51 18.07
N TYR A 75 22.97 -16.98 19.20
CA TYR A 75 23.46 -15.71 19.73
C TYR A 75 24.94 -15.76 20.11
N THR A 76 25.60 -14.62 19.92
CA THR A 76 26.94 -14.36 20.46
C THR A 76 26.82 -13.94 21.93
N LEU A 77 27.80 -14.30 22.75
CA LEU A 77 27.89 -13.83 24.14
C LEU A 77 28.87 -12.67 24.22
N GLU A 78 28.54 -11.65 25.01
CA GLU A 78 29.48 -10.58 25.35
C GLU A 78 30.72 -11.18 26.03
N LYS A 79 31.91 -10.78 25.57
CA LYS A 79 33.17 -11.25 26.15
C LYS A 79 33.20 -11.05 27.67
N TYR A 80 33.65 -12.06 28.39
CA TYR A 80 33.62 -12.16 29.86
C TYR A 80 32.23 -12.32 30.53
N SER A 81 31.13 -12.29 29.77
CA SER A 81 29.79 -12.57 30.27
C SER A 81 29.38 -14.03 30.01
N THR A 82 28.53 -14.59 30.86
CA THR A 82 27.99 -15.95 30.70
C THR A 82 26.55 -15.96 30.17
N ASP A 83 25.88 -14.81 30.15
CA ASP A 83 24.45 -14.71 29.87
C ASP A 83 24.04 -13.45 29.06
N ALA A 84 24.94 -12.47 28.84
CA ALA A 84 24.65 -11.31 27.98
C ALA A 84 24.71 -11.70 26.48
N LYS A 85 23.56 -12.09 25.93
CA LYS A 85 23.40 -12.50 24.52
C LYS A 85 23.17 -11.32 23.59
N TYR A 86 23.81 -11.33 22.43
CA TYR A 86 23.53 -10.39 21.34
C TYR A 86 23.57 -11.06 19.97
N SER A 87 22.84 -10.52 19.01
CA SER A 87 22.88 -10.98 17.61
C SER A 87 23.76 -10.08 16.76
N ASN A 88 24.60 -10.68 15.92
CA ASN A 88 25.29 -10.02 14.81
C ASN A 88 24.63 -10.27 13.45
N GLY A 89 23.42 -10.81 13.45
CA GLY A 89 22.66 -11.08 12.24
C GLY A 89 22.15 -9.81 11.59
N PHE A 90 22.27 -9.74 10.26
CA PHE A 90 21.81 -8.59 9.50
C PHE A 90 21.35 -8.90 8.09
N ILE A 91 20.56 -7.97 7.54
CA ILE A 91 20.23 -7.88 6.12
C ILE A 91 20.52 -6.46 5.65
N LEU A 92 21.17 -6.35 4.48
CA LEU A 92 21.47 -5.09 3.82
C LEU A 92 20.78 -5.05 2.45
N ILE A 93 20.01 -4.00 2.21
CA ILE A 93 19.21 -3.83 1.00
C ILE A 93 19.66 -2.57 0.25
N GLN A 94 19.91 -2.70 -1.04
CA GLN A 94 20.07 -1.56 -1.95
C GLN A 94 18.73 -1.21 -2.60
N HIS A 95 18.45 0.08 -2.67
CA HIS A 95 17.26 0.65 -3.29
C HIS A 95 17.67 1.66 -4.37
N ASP A 96 16.95 1.62 -5.50
CA ASP A 96 17.15 2.55 -6.61
C ASP A 96 15.81 3.26 -6.88
N PHE A 97 15.75 4.55 -6.60
CA PHE A 97 14.56 5.39 -6.79
C PHE A 97 14.77 6.42 -7.92
N GLU A 98 13.72 6.67 -8.69
CA GLU A 98 13.70 7.65 -9.77
C GLU A 98 12.36 8.42 -9.75
N THR A 99 12.42 9.76 -9.80
CA THR A 99 11.23 10.63 -9.92
C THR A 99 10.70 10.68 -11.36
N PRO A 100 9.48 11.19 -11.59
CA PRO A 100 8.95 11.39 -12.95
C PRO A 100 9.89 12.20 -13.87
N GLU A 101 10.51 13.26 -13.35
CA GLU A 101 11.52 14.07 -14.08
C GLU A 101 12.95 13.50 -14.00
N LYS A 102 13.08 12.18 -13.76
CA LYS A 102 14.34 11.43 -13.85
C LYS A 102 15.42 11.84 -12.84
N VAL A 103 15.03 12.46 -11.72
CA VAL A 103 15.95 12.68 -10.60
C VAL A 103 16.08 11.37 -9.82
N LYS A 104 17.31 10.90 -9.64
CA LYS A 104 17.61 9.59 -9.07
C LYS A 104 18.12 9.71 -7.63
N LEU A 105 17.84 8.67 -6.85
CA LEU A 105 18.46 8.45 -5.54
C LEU A 105 18.69 6.95 -5.37
N ARG A 106 19.95 6.57 -5.20
CA ARG A 106 20.32 5.28 -4.63
C ARG A 106 20.44 5.42 -3.12
N PHE A 107 19.88 4.49 -2.37
CA PHE A 107 20.01 4.47 -0.92
C PHE A 107 19.99 3.03 -0.41
N TYR A 108 20.36 2.85 0.85
CA TYR A 108 20.49 1.56 1.50
C TYR A 108 19.63 1.52 2.76
N SER A 109 19.14 0.34 3.09
CA SER A 109 18.60 0.06 4.41
C SER A 109 19.31 -1.13 5.03
N LEU A 110 19.75 -0.95 6.27
CA LEU A 110 20.47 -1.95 7.05
C LEU A 110 19.64 -2.35 8.27
N TYR A 111 19.47 -3.65 8.43
CA TYR A 111 18.67 -4.28 9.48
C TYR A 111 19.58 -5.13 10.37
N MET A 112 20.13 -4.56 11.44
CA MET A 112 21.04 -5.22 12.37
C MET A 112 20.31 -5.81 13.58
N HIS A 113 20.91 -6.83 14.18
CA HIS A 113 20.40 -7.58 15.34
C HIS A 113 19.16 -8.44 15.06
N LEU A 114 19.05 -9.00 13.85
CA LEU A 114 17.99 -9.96 13.51
C LEU A 114 18.16 -11.30 14.27
N GLN A 115 17.07 -12.03 14.51
CA GLN A 115 17.12 -13.32 15.21
C GLN A 115 18.06 -14.36 14.53
N PRO A 116 18.81 -15.17 15.32
CA PRO A 116 19.58 -16.30 14.82
C PRO A 116 18.67 -17.45 14.37
N LYS A 117 19.24 -18.42 13.64
CA LYS A 117 18.56 -19.65 13.18
C LYS A 117 17.82 -20.37 14.30
N ILE A 118 18.47 -20.64 15.43
CA ILE A 118 17.87 -21.42 16.53
C ILE A 118 16.58 -20.76 17.03
N GLU A 119 16.57 -19.43 17.17
CA GLU A 119 15.40 -18.68 17.61
C GLU A 119 14.29 -18.64 16.55
N MET A 120 14.67 -18.51 15.27
CA MET A 120 13.71 -18.58 14.16
C MET A 120 13.04 -19.96 14.08
N GLU A 121 13.81 -21.05 14.23
CA GLU A 121 13.31 -22.43 14.21
C GLU A 121 12.51 -22.80 15.46
N ALA A 122 12.80 -22.16 16.61
CA ALA A 122 12.04 -22.34 17.85
C ALA A 122 10.65 -21.67 17.83
N SER A 123 10.39 -20.75 16.90
CA SER A 123 9.08 -20.11 16.74
C SER A 123 7.98 -21.09 16.31
N GLU A 124 6.72 -20.79 16.62
CA GLU A 124 5.59 -21.69 16.30
C GLU A 124 5.53 -21.96 14.78
N ALA A 125 5.71 -23.23 14.39
CA ALA A 125 5.76 -23.66 13.00
C ALA A 125 6.79 -22.88 12.13
N GLY A 126 7.83 -22.31 12.73
CA GLY A 126 8.86 -21.53 12.03
C GLY A 126 8.35 -20.18 11.52
N GLU A 127 7.30 -19.61 12.13
CA GLU A 127 6.66 -18.38 11.64
C GLU A 127 7.58 -17.14 11.54
N ASN A 128 8.70 -17.14 12.29
CA ASN A 128 9.70 -16.08 12.24
C ASN A 128 10.72 -16.29 11.11
N ILE A 129 10.71 -17.45 10.43
CA ILE A 129 11.54 -17.69 9.24
C ILE A 129 10.93 -16.91 8.07
N PRO A 130 11.67 -15.93 7.49
CA PRO A 130 11.29 -15.24 6.27
C PRO A 130 11.13 -16.18 5.09
N ASP A 131 10.12 -15.92 4.25
CA ASP A 131 9.85 -16.71 3.04
C ASP A 131 11.04 -16.72 2.06
N LEU A 132 11.88 -15.67 2.12
CA LEU A 132 13.10 -15.53 1.33
C LEU A 132 13.98 -16.78 1.37
N TYR A 133 14.16 -17.34 2.57
CA TYR A 133 15.02 -18.49 2.84
C TYR A 133 14.28 -19.62 3.56
N ALA A 134 12.95 -19.65 3.44
CA ALA A 134 12.12 -20.76 3.93
C ALA A 134 11.95 -21.85 2.87
N LYS A 135 12.02 -23.10 3.31
CA LYS A 135 11.32 -24.23 2.68
C LYS A 135 10.07 -24.54 3.47
N TYR A 136 9.01 -24.94 2.76
CA TYR A 136 7.73 -25.26 3.36
C TYR A 136 7.60 -26.76 3.49
N VAL A 137 7.23 -27.19 4.67
CA VAL A 137 7.21 -28.59 5.04
C VAL A 137 5.89 -28.90 5.72
N VAL A 138 5.36 -30.09 5.47
CA VAL A 138 4.23 -30.64 6.21
C VAL A 138 4.55 -32.03 6.72
N LYS A 139 3.91 -32.41 7.82
CA LYS A 139 3.93 -33.79 8.33
C LYS A 139 2.63 -34.48 7.97
N THR A 140 2.73 -35.66 7.41
CA THR A 140 1.58 -36.52 7.08
C THR A 140 0.81 -36.95 8.33
N LYS A 141 -0.53 -36.97 8.26
CA LYS A 141 -1.43 -37.38 9.35
C LYS A 141 -1.96 -38.81 9.15
N LEU A 142 -2.52 -39.36 10.23
CA LEU A 142 -3.23 -40.66 10.26
C LEU A 142 -4.67 -40.53 9.75
N ASN A 143 -4.87 -40.17 8.48
CA ASN A 143 -6.23 -39.88 8.00
C ASN A 143 -6.75 -40.83 6.93
N SER A 144 -5.90 -41.62 6.26
CA SER A 144 -6.35 -42.51 5.18
C SER A 144 -5.55 -43.82 5.16
N ARG A 145 -6.27 -44.95 5.09
CA ARG A 145 -5.71 -46.32 4.97
C ARG A 145 -5.72 -46.72 3.50
N GLU A 146 -4.64 -47.36 3.04
CA GLU A 146 -4.45 -47.78 1.64
C GLU A 146 -5.60 -48.70 1.16
N MET A 147 -6.15 -48.43 -0.03
CA MET A 147 -7.25 -49.21 -0.61
C MET A 147 -6.71 -50.37 -1.46
N GLY A 148 -7.19 -51.59 -1.22
CA GLY A 148 -6.75 -52.77 -1.95
C GLY A 148 -7.51 -54.04 -1.59
N LEU A 149 -6.99 -55.17 -2.05
CA LEU A 149 -7.58 -56.50 -1.93
C LEU A 149 -6.64 -57.44 -1.17
N LYS A 150 -7.15 -58.10 -0.12
CA LYS A 150 -6.48 -59.25 0.48
C LYS A 150 -6.81 -60.51 -0.34
N VAL A 151 -5.78 -61.26 -0.72
CA VAL A 151 -5.88 -62.47 -1.55
C VAL A 151 -5.21 -63.65 -0.86
N ARG A 152 -5.54 -64.86 -1.32
CA ARG A 152 -4.99 -66.11 -0.80
C ARG A 152 -3.84 -66.55 -1.69
N GLU A 153 -2.69 -66.88 -1.10
CA GLU A 153 -1.61 -67.59 -1.80
C GLU A 153 -2.08 -69.01 -2.15
N TYR A 154 -1.80 -69.45 -3.37
CA TYR A 154 -2.13 -70.79 -3.85
C TYR A 154 -1.11 -71.80 -3.34
N SER A 155 -1.58 -72.95 -2.87
CA SER A 155 -0.75 -74.13 -2.60
C SER A 155 -1.50 -75.40 -3.01
N PRO A 156 -0.88 -76.31 -3.76
CA PRO A 156 -1.50 -77.57 -4.18
C PRO A 156 -1.76 -78.54 -3.00
N GLU A 157 -1.08 -78.36 -1.86
CA GLU A 157 -1.24 -79.19 -0.66
C GLU A 157 -2.47 -78.80 0.17
N ILE A 158 -3.07 -77.63 -0.08
CA ILE A 158 -4.21 -77.10 0.67
C ILE A 158 -5.50 -77.36 -0.11
N LEU A 159 -6.18 -78.47 0.20
CA LEU A 159 -7.40 -78.89 -0.52
C LEU A 159 -8.67 -78.19 -0.02
N GLU A 160 -8.73 -77.82 1.26
CA GLU A 160 -9.89 -77.15 1.88
C GLU A 160 -9.81 -75.62 1.80
N LYS A 161 -10.99 -74.95 1.80
CA LYS A 161 -11.05 -73.49 1.77
C LYS A 161 -10.57 -72.87 3.08
N GLN A 162 -9.34 -72.34 3.09
CA GLN A 162 -8.84 -71.61 4.24
C GLN A 162 -9.54 -70.25 4.44
N LYS A 163 -9.85 -69.93 5.70
CA LYS A 163 -10.49 -68.65 6.07
C LYS A 163 -9.56 -67.44 5.92
N LYS A 164 -8.25 -67.63 6.02
CA LYS A 164 -7.28 -66.53 6.11
C LYS A 164 -6.77 -66.12 4.73
N GLU A 165 -6.95 -64.85 4.37
CA GLU A 165 -6.23 -64.21 3.26
C GLU A 165 -4.83 -63.82 3.75
N THR A 166 -3.81 -64.08 2.94
CA THR A 166 -2.41 -64.06 3.39
C THR A 166 -1.62 -62.88 2.85
N HIS A 167 -2.05 -62.27 1.75
CA HIS A 167 -1.32 -61.19 1.07
C HIS A 167 -2.26 -60.04 0.69
N PHE A 168 -1.79 -58.80 0.75
CA PHE A 168 -2.53 -57.61 0.35
C PHE A 168 -1.93 -57.01 -0.91
N PHE A 169 -2.79 -56.67 -1.88
CA PHE A 169 -2.42 -55.94 -3.10
C PHE A 169 -3.22 -54.65 -3.19
N SER A 170 -2.54 -53.51 -3.39
CA SER A 170 -3.20 -52.21 -3.52
C SER A 170 -4.04 -52.15 -4.81
N LYS A 171 -5.13 -51.37 -4.80
CA LYS A 171 -6.00 -51.20 -5.97
C LYS A 171 -5.16 -50.64 -7.12
N GLY A 172 -5.20 -51.31 -8.27
CA GLY A 172 -4.40 -51.00 -9.46
C GLY A 172 -3.11 -51.81 -9.59
N THR A 173 -2.73 -52.62 -8.59
CA THR A 173 -1.58 -53.55 -8.68
C THR A 173 -1.76 -54.48 -9.88
N LYS A 174 -0.73 -54.57 -10.73
CA LYS A 174 -0.71 -55.41 -11.93
C LYS A 174 -0.25 -56.83 -11.57
N LEU A 175 -1.06 -57.83 -11.86
CA LEU A 175 -0.78 -59.25 -11.64
C LEU A 175 -0.74 -59.97 -12.99
N LYS A 176 0.15 -60.95 -13.14
CA LYS A 176 0.26 -61.76 -14.37
C LYS A 176 -0.71 -62.93 -14.28
N MET A 177 -1.47 -63.21 -15.33
CA MET A 177 -2.37 -64.37 -15.37
C MET A 177 -1.58 -65.68 -15.51
N GLU A 178 -2.00 -66.71 -14.78
CA GLU A 178 -1.45 -68.06 -14.85
C GLU A 178 -2.54 -69.04 -15.31
N TYR A 179 -2.37 -69.65 -16.50
CA TYR A 179 -3.40 -70.49 -17.13
C TYR A 179 -3.16 -71.99 -16.95
N ASP A 180 -1.91 -72.40 -16.71
CA ASP A 180 -1.50 -73.82 -16.73
C ASP A 180 -1.57 -74.49 -15.35
N ILE A 181 -2.34 -73.92 -14.42
CA ILE A 181 -2.47 -74.46 -13.06
C ILE A 181 -3.58 -75.52 -13.02
N CYS A 182 -3.17 -76.78 -12.87
CA CYS A 182 -4.10 -77.90 -12.73
C CYS A 182 -4.45 -78.12 -11.25
N LEU A 183 -5.74 -78.04 -10.92
CA LEU A 183 -6.23 -78.28 -9.57
C LEU A 183 -6.46 -79.78 -9.33
N PRO A 184 -6.13 -80.31 -8.13
CA PRO A 184 -6.62 -81.61 -7.69
C PRO A 184 -8.16 -81.63 -7.68
N GLU A 185 -8.79 -82.76 -8.04
CA GLU A 185 -10.26 -82.89 -8.09
C GLU A 185 -10.93 -82.51 -6.75
N GLU A 186 -10.25 -82.78 -5.64
CA GLU A 186 -10.73 -82.54 -4.27
C GLU A 186 -10.54 -81.08 -3.80
N HIS A 187 -9.85 -80.23 -4.57
CA HIS A 187 -9.60 -78.85 -4.18
C HIS A 187 -10.88 -78.01 -4.23
N TRP A 188 -11.14 -77.20 -3.20
CA TRP A 188 -12.36 -76.38 -3.06
C TRP A 188 -12.68 -75.37 -4.20
N MET A 189 -11.76 -75.19 -5.15
CA MET A 189 -11.90 -74.29 -6.31
C MET A 189 -12.04 -75.08 -7.62
N CYS A 190 -11.88 -76.40 -7.59
CA CYS A 190 -12.02 -77.24 -8.75
C CYS A 190 -13.43 -77.03 -9.35
N GLY A 191 -13.49 -76.65 -10.63
CA GLY A 191 -14.74 -76.32 -11.32
C GLY A 191 -15.39 -74.97 -10.98
N ASN A 192 -14.73 -74.07 -10.22
CA ASN A 192 -15.26 -72.75 -9.90
C ASN A 192 -14.71 -71.65 -10.84
N PRO A 193 -15.53 -71.10 -11.77
CA PRO A 193 -15.07 -70.11 -12.75
C PRO A 193 -14.88 -68.69 -12.17
N SER A 194 -15.22 -68.49 -10.89
CA SER A 194 -15.23 -67.16 -10.29
C SER A 194 -13.86 -66.70 -9.78
N TYR A 195 -12.88 -67.61 -9.70
CA TYR A 195 -11.51 -67.31 -9.28
C TYR A 195 -10.54 -67.57 -10.41
N VAL A 196 -9.48 -66.77 -10.47
CA VAL A 196 -8.37 -66.91 -11.40
C VAL A 196 -7.06 -66.98 -10.63
N PHE A 197 -6.05 -67.59 -11.25
CA PHE A 197 -4.70 -67.60 -10.73
C PHE A 197 -3.90 -66.45 -11.32
N CYS A 198 -3.28 -65.68 -10.44
CA CYS A 198 -2.37 -64.64 -10.86
C CYS A 198 -1.04 -64.78 -10.13
N SER A 199 0.08 -64.53 -10.80
CA SER A 199 1.40 -64.51 -10.19
C SER A 199 1.92 -63.10 -9.95
N TYR A 200 2.69 -62.97 -8.87
CA TYR A 200 3.43 -61.78 -8.50
C TYR A 200 4.67 -62.21 -7.70
N ASN A 201 5.85 -61.74 -8.08
CA ASN A 201 7.13 -62.10 -7.45
C ASN A 201 7.33 -63.63 -7.25
N ASN A 202 7.11 -64.42 -8.31
CA ASN A 202 7.26 -65.88 -8.33
C ASN A 202 6.35 -66.67 -7.38
N LYS A 203 5.32 -66.03 -6.83
CA LYS A 203 4.24 -66.68 -6.07
C LYS A 203 2.94 -66.60 -6.84
N VAL A 204 2.06 -67.57 -6.61
CA VAL A 204 0.75 -67.65 -7.25
C VAL A 204 -0.34 -67.36 -6.22
N PHE A 205 -1.35 -66.60 -6.64
CA PHE A 205 -2.46 -66.17 -5.79
C PHE A 205 -3.80 -66.51 -6.43
N CYS A 206 -4.76 -66.88 -5.59
CA CYS A 206 -6.15 -67.12 -5.98
C CYS A 206 -6.93 -65.81 -5.81
N VAL A 207 -7.41 -65.23 -6.91
CA VAL A 207 -8.08 -63.92 -6.91
C VAL A 207 -9.46 -64.03 -7.52
N TYR A 208 -10.46 -63.40 -6.91
CA TYR A 208 -11.82 -63.39 -7.45
C TYR A 208 -11.87 -62.54 -8.73
N LYS A 209 -12.36 -63.12 -9.83
CA LYS A 209 -12.35 -62.48 -11.16
C LYS A 209 -13.11 -61.16 -11.20
N GLY A 210 -14.22 -61.06 -10.47
CA GLY A 210 -15.01 -59.81 -10.39
C GLY A 210 -14.30 -58.67 -9.64
N TYR A 211 -13.12 -58.91 -9.07
CA TYR A 211 -12.31 -57.92 -8.37
C TYR A 211 -11.11 -57.44 -9.19
N LEU A 212 -11.06 -57.81 -10.47
CA LEU A 212 -10.01 -57.50 -11.40
C LEU A 212 -10.55 -56.68 -12.57
N THR A 213 -9.68 -55.89 -13.20
CA THR A 213 -9.97 -55.28 -14.50
C THR A 213 -10.02 -56.33 -15.61
N GLU A 214 -10.44 -55.92 -16.80
CA GLU A 214 -10.21 -56.71 -18.01
C GLU A 214 -8.72 -57.02 -18.21
N GLU A 215 -8.46 -58.17 -18.82
CA GLU A 215 -7.11 -58.65 -19.12
C GLU A 215 -6.54 -57.93 -20.34
N VAL A 216 -5.30 -57.47 -20.23
CA VAL A 216 -4.53 -56.86 -21.33
C VAL A 216 -3.14 -57.46 -21.32
N ASP A 217 -2.76 -58.10 -22.44
CA ASP A 217 -1.46 -58.74 -22.66
C ASP A 217 -1.08 -59.78 -21.58
N GLY A 218 -2.04 -60.59 -21.11
CA GLY A 218 -1.81 -61.59 -20.06
C GLY A 218 -1.67 -61.01 -18.65
N TYR A 219 -2.05 -59.75 -18.44
CA TYR A 219 -2.05 -59.11 -17.13
C TYR A 219 -3.41 -58.50 -16.78
N VAL A 220 -3.70 -58.48 -15.48
CA VAL A 220 -4.90 -57.91 -14.88
C VAL A 220 -4.51 -56.93 -13.76
N LYS A 221 -5.41 -56.03 -13.37
CA LYS A 221 -5.21 -55.14 -12.21
C LYS A 221 -6.28 -55.37 -11.15
N ILE A 222 -5.93 -55.21 -9.88
CA ILE A 222 -6.92 -55.18 -8.80
C ILE A 222 -7.85 -53.96 -8.97
N ASP A 223 -9.17 -54.17 -9.02
CA ASP A 223 -10.18 -53.10 -9.18
C ASP A 223 -11.21 -53.01 -8.03
N HIS A 224 -11.13 -53.89 -7.05
CA HIS A 224 -12.11 -53.96 -5.96
C HIS A 224 -11.48 -53.88 -4.55
N TYR A 225 -12.33 -53.69 -3.52
CA TYR A 225 -11.92 -53.25 -2.18
C TYR A 225 -12.59 -53.97 -0.99
N LYS A 226 -13.00 -55.26 -1.07
CA LYS A 226 -13.76 -55.85 0.06
C LYS A 226 -13.67 -57.35 0.32
N ALA A 227 -13.51 -57.64 1.61
CA ALA A 227 -14.46 -58.41 2.43
C ALA A 227 -14.20 -58.10 3.93
N ASN A 228 -14.69 -57.05 4.59
CA ASN A 228 -15.97 -56.37 4.58
C ASN A 228 -15.78 -54.93 5.12
N GLU A 229 -16.59 -53.99 4.61
CA GLU A 229 -16.92 -52.63 5.09
C GLU A 229 -15.99 -51.92 6.07
N VAL A 230 -15.41 -50.81 5.61
CA VAL A 230 -14.67 -49.79 6.38
C VAL A 230 -13.41 -50.31 7.06
N ASN A 231 -12.26 -49.70 6.80
CA ASN A 231 -11.10 -49.62 7.70
C ASN A 231 -11.05 -50.57 8.92
N VAL A 232 -10.88 -51.89 8.76
CA VAL A 232 -10.45 -52.75 9.88
C VAL A 232 -9.19 -53.51 9.49
N PHE A 233 -8.08 -52.88 9.86
CA PHE A 233 -6.72 -53.42 9.90
C PHE A 233 -6.35 -53.68 11.38
N GLY A 234 -5.43 -54.60 11.65
CA GLY A 234 -4.95 -54.91 13.01
C GLY A 234 -4.07 -53.79 13.57
N GLU A 235 -3.66 -53.88 14.84
CA GLU A 235 -2.81 -52.86 15.50
C GLU A 235 -1.43 -52.67 14.83
N ASP A 236 -1.01 -53.59 13.96
CA ASP A 236 0.34 -53.64 13.36
C ASP A 236 0.43 -53.13 11.89
N ASP A 237 -0.67 -52.70 11.27
CA ASP A 237 -0.69 -52.31 9.84
C ASP A 237 -0.28 -50.82 9.59
N HIS A 238 0.48 -50.55 8.52
CA HIS A 238 1.02 -49.21 8.20
C HIS A 238 -0.06 -48.18 7.84
N MET A 239 -0.07 -47.01 8.50
CA MET A 239 -1.00 -45.89 8.28
C MET A 239 -0.27 -44.64 7.75
N GLY A 240 -0.91 -43.85 6.86
CA GLY A 240 -0.25 -42.70 6.22
C GLY A 240 -1.17 -41.71 5.49
N THR A 241 -0.57 -40.87 4.65
CA THR A 241 -1.23 -39.89 3.77
C THR A 241 -1.08 -40.31 2.32
N MET A 242 -2.16 -40.25 1.56
CA MET A 242 -2.20 -40.63 0.14
C MET A 242 -1.50 -39.60 -0.76
N MET A 243 -0.74 -40.09 -1.74
CA MET A 243 -0.04 -39.31 -2.77
C MET A 243 -0.62 -39.61 -4.15
N PHE A 244 -0.78 -38.58 -4.97
CA PHE A 244 -1.50 -38.60 -6.24
C PHE A 244 -0.65 -38.07 -7.39
N ASP A 245 -0.93 -38.49 -8.63
CA ASP A 245 -0.21 -38.03 -9.83
C ASP A 245 -0.63 -36.63 -10.31
N ALA A 246 -1.79 -36.15 -9.87
CA ALA A 246 -2.33 -34.83 -10.18
C ALA A 246 -3.31 -34.38 -9.10
N ILE A 247 -3.70 -33.11 -9.14
CA ILE A 247 -4.82 -32.58 -8.35
C ILE A 247 -6.08 -33.33 -8.74
N GLU A 248 -6.75 -33.95 -7.76
CA GLU A 248 -7.92 -34.83 -8.00
C GLU A 248 -7.60 -36.02 -8.94
N GLY A 249 -6.31 -36.34 -9.06
CA GLY A 249 -5.79 -37.39 -9.93
C GLY A 249 -5.87 -38.78 -9.34
N ARG A 250 -5.11 -39.69 -9.94
CA ARG A 250 -5.03 -41.09 -9.53
C ARG A 250 -4.09 -41.24 -8.34
N TYR A 251 -4.49 -42.08 -7.39
CA TYR A 251 -3.62 -42.54 -6.32
C TYR A 251 -2.37 -43.25 -6.86
N LEU A 252 -1.20 -42.84 -6.37
CA LEU A 252 0.09 -43.44 -6.71
C LEU A 252 0.66 -44.29 -5.57
N SER A 253 0.74 -43.72 -4.37
CA SER A 253 1.42 -44.33 -3.22
C SER A 253 1.04 -43.64 -1.91
N MET A 254 1.60 -44.09 -0.78
CA MET A 254 1.31 -43.56 0.56
C MET A 254 2.59 -43.20 1.30
N ALA A 255 2.58 -42.07 2.01
CA ALA A 255 3.64 -41.67 2.93
C ALA A 255 3.21 -41.96 4.37
N CYS A 256 4.02 -42.70 5.14
CA CYS A 256 3.74 -43.08 6.54
C CYS A 256 3.40 -41.88 7.43
N LYS A 257 2.70 -42.09 8.55
CA LYS A 257 2.45 -41.02 9.55
C LYS A 257 3.74 -40.30 9.95
N ASN A 258 3.65 -38.98 10.12
CA ASN A 258 4.74 -38.11 10.54
C ASN A 258 5.92 -38.07 9.56
N THR A 259 5.78 -38.65 8.37
CA THR A 259 6.70 -38.41 7.26
C THR A 259 6.67 -36.93 6.94
N GLU A 260 7.87 -36.37 6.91
CA GLU A 260 8.08 -34.98 6.58
C GLU A 260 8.19 -34.84 5.06
N LEU A 261 7.33 -34.01 4.48
CA LEU A 261 7.28 -33.74 3.05
C LEU A 261 7.57 -32.26 2.80
N GLU A 262 8.58 -31.96 1.99
CA GLU A 262 8.76 -30.62 1.45
C GLU A 262 7.73 -30.37 0.34
N ILE A 263 7.07 -29.22 0.37
CA ILE A 263 5.91 -28.94 -0.48
C ILE A 263 5.98 -27.57 -1.15
N GLU A 264 5.28 -27.48 -2.27
CA GLU A 264 4.92 -26.23 -2.95
C GLU A 264 3.40 -26.04 -2.86
N THR A 265 2.97 -24.82 -2.52
CA THR A 265 1.53 -24.50 -2.48
C THR A 265 0.97 -24.42 -3.89
N THR A 266 -0.24 -24.94 -4.08
CA THR A 266 -0.90 -24.91 -5.39
C THR A 266 -2.01 -23.86 -5.43
N LYS A 267 -2.50 -23.53 -6.63
CA LYS A 267 -3.68 -22.65 -6.78
C LYS A 267 -4.93 -23.24 -6.10
N ASN A 268 -5.02 -24.57 -6.01
CA ASN A 268 -6.06 -25.25 -5.25
C ASN A 268 -5.57 -25.49 -3.82
N LYS A 269 -5.99 -24.64 -2.87
CA LYS A 269 -5.57 -24.69 -1.46
C LYS A 269 -5.86 -26.03 -0.75
N ALA A 270 -6.68 -26.91 -1.33
CA ALA A 270 -6.90 -28.26 -0.81
C ALA A 270 -5.73 -29.23 -1.10
N TRP A 271 -4.78 -28.84 -1.95
CA TRP A 271 -3.70 -29.69 -2.44
C TRP A 271 -2.34 -29.01 -2.35
N TYR A 272 -1.33 -29.81 -1.99
CA TYR A 272 0.09 -29.44 -2.04
C TYR A 272 0.81 -30.30 -3.09
N LYS A 273 1.74 -29.71 -3.84
CA LYS A 273 2.69 -30.47 -4.69
C LYS A 273 3.89 -30.85 -3.82
N ILE A 274 4.32 -32.11 -3.85
CA ILE A 274 5.54 -32.54 -3.15
C ILE A 274 6.74 -32.07 -3.99
N LYS A 275 7.58 -31.24 -3.38
CA LYS A 275 8.72 -30.63 -4.08
C LYS A 275 9.70 -31.69 -4.56
N GLY A 276 10.21 -31.52 -5.78
CA GLY A 276 11.11 -32.48 -6.42
C GLY A 276 10.42 -33.71 -7.02
N THR A 277 9.08 -33.75 -7.03
CA THR A 277 8.31 -34.84 -7.63
C THR A 277 7.10 -34.30 -8.40
N GLU A 278 6.47 -35.14 -9.22
CA GLU A 278 5.16 -34.86 -9.83
C GLU A 278 3.98 -35.34 -8.96
N GLN A 279 4.23 -35.56 -7.67
CA GLN A 279 3.23 -36.09 -6.74
C GLN A 279 2.54 -34.98 -5.95
N TYR A 280 1.28 -35.23 -5.58
CA TYR A 280 0.41 -34.30 -4.86
C TYR A 280 -0.18 -34.94 -3.60
N VAL A 281 -0.42 -34.14 -2.56
CA VAL A 281 -1.05 -34.58 -1.31
C VAL A 281 -2.19 -33.64 -0.92
N LEU A 282 -3.18 -34.20 -0.22
CA LEU A 282 -4.28 -33.43 0.34
C LEU A 282 -3.83 -32.63 1.56
N ALA A 283 -4.09 -31.32 1.55
CA ALA A 283 -3.72 -30.41 2.63
C ALA A 283 -4.39 -30.79 3.96
N GLN A 284 -5.62 -31.30 3.93
CA GLN A 284 -6.34 -31.76 5.12
C GLN A 284 -5.69 -32.97 5.81
N ASP A 285 -4.98 -33.80 5.02
CA ASP A 285 -4.27 -35.00 5.49
C ASP A 285 -2.86 -34.68 5.97
N CYS A 286 -2.48 -33.41 5.97
CA CYS A 286 -1.19 -32.92 6.41
C CYS A 286 -1.34 -32.04 7.66
N SER A 287 -0.26 -31.88 8.43
CA SER A 287 -0.14 -30.86 9.47
C SER A 287 -0.34 -29.45 8.90
N LYS A 288 -0.42 -28.45 9.79
CA LYS A 288 -0.18 -27.06 9.36
C LYS A 288 1.20 -27.00 8.69
N ILE A 289 1.33 -26.09 7.73
CA ILE A 289 2.62 -25.83 7.09
C ILE A 289 3.61 -25.35 8.16
N ILE A 290 4.77 -25.96 8.18
CA ILE A 290 5.92 -25.61 9.00
C ILE A 290 6.96 -25.01 8.07
N LYS A 291 7.49 -23.84 8.41
CA LYS A 291 8.65 -23.28 7.72
C LYS A 291 9.92 -23.87 8.34
N LYS A 292 10.87 -24.23 7.48
CA LYS A 292 12.25 -24.54 7.87
C LYS A 292 13.19 -23.69 7.03
N ILE A 293 14.39 -23.46 7.52
CA ILE A 293 15.40 -22.77 6.70
C ILE A 293 15.85 -23.72 5.57
N LYS A 294 16.06 -23.18 4.36
CA LYS A 294 16.56 -23.96 3.23
C LYS A 294 18.00 -24.43 3.48
N ASP A 295 18.38 -25.53 2.85
CA ASP A 295 19.69 -26.16 3.07
C ASP A 295 20.85 -25.39 2.41
N ASP A 296 20.55 -24.49 1.47
CA ASP A 296 21.51 -23.64 0.75
C ASP A 296 21.81 -22.31 1.47
N VAL A 297 21.19 -22.07 2.62
CA VAL A 297 21.41 -20.86 3.43
C VAL A 297 22.71 -20.99 4.19
N VAL A 298 23.54 -19.97 4.12
CA VAL A 298 24.85 -19.97 4.76
C VAL A 298 24.79 -19.21 6.08
N PHE A 299 25.35 -19.80 7.13
CA PHE A 299 25.31 -19.26 8.49
C PHE A 299 26.66 -18.71 8.95
N ASN A 300 26.63 -17.83 9.95
CA ASN A 300 27.79 -17.30 10.69
C ASN A 300 28.83 -16.51 9.87
N LYS A 301 28.54 -16.15 8.63
CA LYS A 301 29.40 -15.27 7.80
C LYS A 301 28.60 -14.29 6.96
N VAL A 302 29.28 -13.28 6.42
CA VAL A 302 28.70 -12.31 5.48
C VAL A 302 28.58 -12.96 4.11
N GLU A 303 27.36 -13.17 3.67
CA GLU A 303 27.06 -13.59 2.30
C GLU A 303 26.70 -12.40 1.45
N ASN A 304 27.39 -12.27 0.32
CA ASN A 304 27.03 -11.31 -0.72
C ASN A 304 26.05 -11.99 -1.67
N VAL A 305 24.87 -11.41 -1.85
CA VAL A 305 23.81 -11.95 -2.70
C VAL A 305 23.20 -10.86 -3.58
N ASP A 306 22.34 -11.25 -4.51
CA ASP A 306 21.53 -10.33 -5.32
C ASP A 306 20.10 -10.89 -5.41
N VAL A 307 19.31 -10.63 -4.37
CA VAL A 307 17.96 -11.21 -4.24
C VAL A 307 16.90 -10.10 -4.25
N PRO A 308 15.94 -10.10 -5.19
CA PRO A 308 14.91 -9.08 -5.23
C PRO A 308 14.01 -9.13 -3.99
N ILE A 309 13.64 -7.96 -3.48
CA ILE A 309 12.76 -7.81 -2.32
C ILE A 309 11.75 -6.68 -2.58
N LYS A 310 10.54 -6.85 -2.08
CA LYS A 310 9.44 -5.88 -2.16
C LYS A 310 9.15 -5.28 -0.80
N ALA A 311 8.75 -4.01 -0.80
CA ALA A 311 8.31 -3.33 0.42
C ALA A 311 7.23 -4.18 1.15
N GLY A 312 7.36 -4.30 2.46
CA GLY A 312 6.43 -5.05 3.31
C GLY A 312 6.70 -6.57 3.40
N GLN A 313 7.62 -7.14 2.59
CA GLN A 313 8.04 -8.53 2.76
C GLN A 313 8.81 -8.70 4.07
N ILE A 314 8.53 -9.79 4.80
CA ILE A 314 9.20 -10.11 6.06
C ILE A 314 10.64 -10.51 5.75
N ILE A 315 11.58 -9.94 6.51
CA ILE A 315 13.02 -10.19 6.40
C ILE A 315 13.63 -10.74 7.70
N GLY A 316 12.88 -10.77 8.79
CA GLY A 316 13.28 -11.41 10.04
C GLY A 316 12.41 -10.98 11.21
N ALA A 317 12.93 -11.13 12.41
CA ALA A 317 12.32 -10.66 13.65
C ALA A 317 13.39 -10.07 14.58
N LEU A 318 12.94 -9.30 15.59
CA LEU A 318 13.83 -8.64 16.56
C LEU A 318 14.65 -9.66 17.36
N GLY A 319 15.97 -9.50 17.38
CA GLY A 319 16.91 -10.35 18.13
C GLY A 319 17.30 -9.74 19.48
N ALA A 320 18.04 -10.52 20.27
CA ALA A 320 18.66 -10.04 21.51
C ALA A 320 19.82 -9.08 21.22
N TYR A 321 19.96 -8.04 22.04
CA TYR A 321 21.10 -7.15 22.11
C TYR A 321 21.41 -6.78 23.56
N GLU A 322 21.63 -7.81 24.37
CA GLU A 322 21.82 -7.65 25.81
C GLU A 322 23.23 -7.16 26.14
N SER A 323 23.35 -6.61 27.34
CA SER A 323 24.62 -6.36 28.02
C SER A 323 24.43 -6.67 29.50
N ASP A 324 25.51 -6.72 30.26
CA ASP A 324 25.41 -6.95 31.72
C ASP A 324 24.54 -5.91 32.44
N PHE A 325 24.41 -4.70 31.89
CA PHE A 325 23.56 -3.64 32.43
C PHE A 325 22.12 -3.65 31.89
N ARG A 326 21.85 -4.44 30.84
CA ARG A 326 20.54 -4.48 30.14
C ARG A 326 20.25 -5.90 29.65
N LYS A 327 19.81 -6.76 30.57
CA LYS A 327 19.33 -8.11 30.27
C LYS A 327 17.96 -8.06 29.58
N SER A 328 17.65 -9.08 28.78
CA SER A 328 16.38 -9.23 28.04
C SER A 328 16.06 -8.09 27.05
N TYR A 329 17.07 -7.30 26.64
CA TYR A 329 16.89 -6.25 25.64
C TYR A 329 16.79 -6.87 24.24
N LYS A 330 15.60 -6.75 23.62
CA LYS A 330 15.34 -7.22 22.27
C LYS A 330 15.04 -6.05 21.35
N THR A 331 15.78 -5.96 20.25
CA THR A 331 15.68 -4.84 19.32
C THR A 331 16.18 -5.21 17.93
N LEU A 332 15.93 -4.30 16.99
CA LEU A 332 16.57 -4.21 15.69
C LEU A 332 17.19 -2.81 15.61
N HIS A 333 18.45 -2.72 15.21
CA HIS A 333 18.99 -1.44 14.77
C HIS A 333 18.69 -1.28 13.28
N LEU A 334 17.92 -0.26 12.91
CA LEU A 334 17.59 0.09 11.53
C LEU A 334 18.34 1.36 11.12
N GLU A 335 19.11 1.31 10.05
CA GLU A 335 19.70 2.49 9.40
C GLU A 335 19.18 2.67 7.98
N VAL A 336 19.09 3.94 7.55
CA VAL A 336 18.87 4.31 6.15
C VAL A 336 19.95 5.30 5.77
N PHE A 337 20.72 5.01 4.72
CA PHE A 337 21.85 5.84 4.33
C PHE A 337 22.11 5.85 2.82
N THR A 338 22.94 6.79 2.37
CA THR A 338 23.32 6.92 0.95
C THR A 338 24.71 7.53 0.77
N ASP A 339 25.42 7.07 -0.25
CA ASP A 339 26.65 7.65 -0.81
C ASP A 339 26.39 8.42 -2.13
N ASP A 340 25.13 8.59 -2.52
CA ASP A 340 24.77 9.16 -3.82
C ASP A 340 25.14 10.64 -3.90
N GLU A 341 26.03 10.98 -4.83
CA GLU A 341 26.48 12.35 -5.09
C GLU A 341 25.32 13.28 -5.51
N ASN A 342 24.22 12.72 -6.03
CA ASN A 342 23.03 13.48 -6.44
C ASN A 342 22.09 13.81 -5.27
N LEU A 343 22.42 13.43 -4.03
CA LEU A 343 21.54 13.65 -2.87
C LEU A 343 21.04 15.09 -2.75
N LYS A 344 21.92 16.08 -2.94
CA LYS A 344 21.55 17.51 -2.81
C LYS A 344 20.52 17.92 -3.86
N ASP A 345 20.65 17.43 -5.09
CA ASP A 345 19.71 17.67 -6.18
C ASP A 345 18.38 16.95 -5.94
N PHE A 346 18.44 15.74 -5.36
CA PHE A 346 17.25 14.98 -5.00
C PHE A 346 16.44 15.64 -3.87
N ILE A 347 17.10 16.04 -2.78
CA ILE A 347 16.47 16.67 -1.61
C ILE A 347 15.89 18.05 -1.97
N ASN A 348 16.57 18.82 -2.82
CA ASN A 348 16.14 20.15 -3.24
C ASN A 348 15.42 20.15 -4.60
N ASN A 349 14.78 19.03 -4.96
CA ASN A 349 14.19 18.86 -6.28
C ASN A 349 12.95 19.74 -6.48
N THR A 350 13.13 20.81 -7.25
CA THR A 350 12.07 21.74 -7.67
C THR A 350 11.59 21.52 -9.11
N LYS A 351 12.19 20.57 -9.83
CA LYS A 351 11.82 20.23 -11.22
C LYS A 351 10.50 19.47 -11.25
N ASP A 352 10.35 18.49 -10.37
CA ASP A 352 9.10 17.72 -10.22
C ASP A 352 8.04 18.55 -9.48
N LYS A 353 6.90 18.77 -10.14
CA LYS A 353 5.79 19.60 -9.62
C LYS A 353 4.43 18.88 -9.59
N SER A 354 4.43 17.59 -9.95
CA SER A 354 3.21 16.79 -10.15
C SER A 354 2.35 16.63 -8.90
N LYS A 355 2.94 16.79 -7.71
CA LYS A 355 2.27 16.55 -6.40
C LYS A 355 2.23 17.77 -5.49
N ILE A 356 2.39 18.98 -6.03
CA ILE A 356 2.32 20.21 -5.24
C ILE A 356 0.99 20.29 -4.48
N ALA A 357 1.09 20.52 -3.18
CA ALA A 357 -0.01 20.84 -2.29
C ALA A 357 0.06 22.30 -1.85
N PHE A 358 -1.05 22.82 -1.37
CA PHE A 358 -1.12 24.14 -0.75
C PHE A 358 -1.61 23.97 0.68
N GLU A 359 -1.06 24.77 1.58
CA GLU A 359 -1.45 24.84 2.98
C GLU A 359 -1.86 26.26 3.35
N VAL A 360 -2.76 26.35 4.31
CA VAL A 360 -3.08 27.60 5.00
C VAL A 360 -2.62 27.50 6.44
N ASN A 361 -1.87 28.48 6.91
CA ASN A 361 -1.29 28.50 8.25
C ASN A 361 -2.36 28.81 9.32
N LYS A 362 -2.17 28.26 10.53
CA LYS A 362 -2.95 28.63 11.72
C LYS A 362 -3.01 30.16 11.90
N GLY A 363 -4.17 30.67 12.31
CA GLY A 363 -4.42 32.10 12.55
C GLY A 363 -4.70 32.91 11.28
N LYS A 364 -4.60 32.32 10.09
CA LYS A 364 -5.01 33.00 8.84
C LYS A 364 -6.53 33.16 8.80
N LYS A 365 -6.98 34.31 8.31
CA LYS A 365 -8.39 34.68 8.20
C LYS A 365 -8.90 34.45 6.77
N LEU A 366 -9.82 33.51 6.61
CA LEU A 366 -10.48 33.19 5.35
C LEU A 366 -11.72 34.07 5.18
N GLN A 367 -11.76 34.86 4.11
CA GLN A 367 -12.87 35.76 3.79
C GLN A 367 -14.12 34.97 3.38
N GLN A 368 -15.27 35.21 3.99
CA GLN A 368 -16.52 34.56 3.58
C GLN A 368 -17.07 35.12 2.28
N GLY A 369 -16.87 36.43 2.05
CA GLY A 369 -17.27 37.08 0.82
C GLY A 369 -16.35 36.74 -0.35
N LYS A 370 -16.96 36.54 -1.51
CA LYS A 370 -16.29 36.27 -2.78
C LYS A 370 -15.70 37.56 -3.35
N PRO A 371 -14.38 37.62 -3.56
CA PRO A 371 -13.74 38.71 -4.27
C PRO A 371 -14.29 38.83 -5.69
N CYS A 372 -14.49 40.07 -6.16
CA CYS A 372 -14.99 40.31 -7.51
C CYS A 372 -14.38 41.57 -8.17
N ASP A 373 -14.40 41.57 -9.50
CA ASP A 373 -13.86 42.62 -10.36
C ASP A 373 -14.92 43.25 -11.30
N PHE A 374 -16.17 42.77 -11.22
CA PHE A 374 -17.23 43.11 -12.17
C PHE A 374 -18.19 44.22 -11.67
N LEU A 375 -18.17 44.55 -10.37
CA LEU A 375 -18.98 45.63 -9.79
C LEU A 375 -18.14 46.91 -9.67
N LYS A 376 -17.86 47.54 -10.82
CA LYS A 376 -17.11 48.80 -10.89
C LYS A 376 -18.04 50.00 -10.63
N ALA A 377 -17.47 51.17 -10.37
CA ALA A 377 -18.23 52.42 -10.38
C ALA A 377 -19.01 52.55 -11.70
N ASN A 378 -20.24 53.08 -11.62
CA ASN A 378 -21.23 53.17 -12.70
C ASN A 378 -21.73 51.83 -13.24
N THR A 379 -21.44 50.70 -12.58
CA THR A 379 -22.12 49.43 -12.91
C THR A 379 -23.55 49.52 -12.43
N LYS A 380 -24.48 49.16 -13.31
CA LYS A 380 -25.91 49.17 -12.97
C LYS A 380 -26.36 47.83 -12.41
N VAL A 381 -26.99 47.86 -11.25
CA VAL A 381 -27.50 46.67 -10.55
C VAL A 381 -28.94 46.88 -10.11
N LYS A 382 -29.70 45.79 -9.99
CA LYS A 382 -31.07 45.81 -9.47
C LYS A 382 -31.06 45.40 -8.01
N ILE A 383 -31.76 46.18 -7.17
CA ILE A 383 -31.92 45.87 -5.75
C ILE A 383 -33.17 45.00 -5.58
N PHE A 384 -33.02 43.79 -5.04
CA PHE A 384 -34.13 42.84 -4.89
C PHE A 384 -34.73 42.81 -3.50
N LYS A 385 -33.88 42.94 -2.48
CA LYS A 385 -34.27 42.86 -1.08
C LYS A 385 -33.21 43.54 -0.23
N SER A 386 -33.62 44.18 0.86
CA SER A 386 -32.71 44.57 1.94
C SER A 386 -33.14 43.85 3.22
N ASP A 387 -32.18 43.38 3.99
CA ASP A 387 -32.45 42.52 5.14
C ASP A 387 -31.29 42.64 6.16
N GLY A 388 -31.48 43.51 7.16
CA GLY A 388 -30.43 43.90 8.10
C GLY A 388 -29.30 44.67 7.41
N ASP A 389 -28.06 44.33 7.75
CA ASP A 389 -26.85 44.98 7.22
C ASP A 389 -26.50 44.60 5.78
N TYR A 390 -27.32 43.76 5.13
CA TYR A 390 -27.07 43.26 3.79
C TYR A 390 -28.21 43.57 2.82
N THR A 391 -27.82 43.92 1.59
CA THR A 391 -28.72 44.17 0.47
C THR A 391 -28.45 43.17 -0.64
N GLN A 392 -29.50 42.47 -1.09
CA GLN A 392 -29.43 41.57 -2.23
C GLN A 392 -29.56 42.36 -3.52
N ILE A 393 -28.49 42.35 -4.30
CA ILE A 393 -28.39 42.92 -5.64
C ILE A 393 -28.35 41.81 -6.69
N GLY A 394 -28.56 42.17 -7.95
CA GLY A 394 -28.33 41.25 -9.05
C GLY A 394 -28.54 41.91 -10.39
N PHE A 395 -28.61 41.07 -11.41
CA PHE A 395 -28.82 41.48 -12.79
C PHE A 395 -29.99 40.69 -13.34
N GLU A 396 -30.86 41.35 -14.10
CA GLU A 396 -31.96 40.72 -14.82
C GLU A 396 -31.96 41.23 -16.25
N ASP A 397 -32.51 40.42 -17.16
CA ASP A 397 -32.80 40.88 -18.50
C ASP A 397 -34.02 41.80 -18.42
N GLU A 398 -33.90 42.99 -18.98
CA GLU A 398 -35.02 43.89 -19.14
C GLU A 398 -35.61 43.70 -20.53
N THR A 399 -36.94 43.66 -20.62
CA THR A 399 -37.65 43.44 -21.88
C THR A 399 -38.72 44.49 -22.06
N THR A 400 -38.96 44.87 -23.30
CA THR A 400 -40.02 45.81 -23.64
C THR A 400 -40.57 45.54 -25.03
N VAL A 401 -41.79 46.03 -25.28
CA VAL A 401 -42.45 45.96 -26.58
C VAL A 401 -42.29 47.30 -27.28
N VAL A 402 -41.73 47.26 -28.50
CA VAL A 402 -41.50 48.45 -29.32
C VAL A 402 -42.06 48.27 -30.73
N PRO A 403 -42.45 49.35 -31.42
CA PRO A 403 -42.73 49.30 -32.85
C PRO A 403 -41.51 48.75 -33.63
N TYR A 404 -41.73 47.96 -34.67
CA TYR A 404 -40.60 47.51 -35.50
C TYR A 404 -39.89 48.70 -36.17
N ALA A 405 -40.61 49.78 -36.44
CA ALA A 405 -40.10 50.98 -37.10
C ALA A 405 -39.01 51.73 -36.32
N VAL A 406 -38.91 51.56 -34.99
CA VAL A 406 -37.91 52.24 -34.14
C VAL A 406 -36.60 51.44 -34.00
N LEU A 407 -36.53 50.26 -34.65
CA LEU A 407 -35.36 49.38 -34.64
C LEU A 407 -34.58 49.50 -35.94
N ASN A 408 -33.25 49.45 -35.84
CA ASN A 408 -32.34 49.25 -36.96
C ASN A 408 -32.11 47.76 -37.15
N ASP A 409 -32.91 47.15 -38.02
CA ASP A 409 -32.78 45.75 -38.40
C ASP A 409 -31.76 45.59 -39.53
N LYS A 410 -30.56 45.13 -39.17
CA LYS A 410 -29.50 44.77 -40.13
C LYS A 410 -29.51 43.27 -40.47
N ASN A 411 -30.57 42.55 -40.08
CA ASN A 411 -30.71 41.10 -40.20
C ASN A 411 -29.50 40.32 -39.64
N LYS A 412 -28.97 40.82 -38.52
CA LYS A 412 -27.71 40.38 -37.92
C LYS A 412 -27.98 39.39 -36.79
N LYS A 413 -27.29 38.24 -36.80
CA LYS A 413 -27.26 37.28 -35.69
C LYS A 413 -25.90 37.28 -34.98
N THR A 414 -25.85 37.75 -33.74
CA THR A 414 -24.64 37.73 -32.90
C THR A 414 -24.83 36.90 -31.64
N LYS A 415 -23.71 36.54 -30.98
CA LYS A 415 -23.74 35.96 -29.65
C LYS A 415 -23.97 37.08 -28.64
N THR A 416 -25.18 37.15 -28.09
CA THR A 416 -25.58 38.12 -27.07
C THR A 416 -26.00 37.39 -25.79
N TYR A 417 -26.02 38.11 -24.66
CA TYR A 417 -26.45 37.54 -23.39
C TYR A 417 -27.97 37.51 -23.31
N VAL A 418 -28.51 36.33 -23.04
CA VAL A 418 -29.93 36.09 -22.71
C VAL A 418 -29.92 35.29 -21.42
N ASN A 419 -30.50 35.85 -20.35
CA ASN A 419 -30.49 35.29 -19.00
C ASN A 419 -29.08 34.84 -18.54
N GLY A 420 -28.06 35.65 -18.82
CA GLY A 420 -26.68 35.38 -18.41
C GLY A 420 -25.92 34.41 -19.32
N VAL A 421 -26.56 33.81 -20.32
CA VAL A 421 -25.95 32.85 -21.24
C VAL A 421 -25.74 33.49 -22.61
N LYS A 422 -24.55 33.30 -23.22
CA LYS A 422 -24.30 33.76 -24.60
C LYS A 422 -25.03 32.86 -25.60
N VAL A 423 -26.09 33.37 -26.22
CA VAL A 423 -26.88 32.66 -27.24
C VAL A 423 -26.78 33.41 -28.56
N ARG A 424 -26.74 32.68 -29.68
CA ARG A 424 -26.80 33.28 -31.01
C ARG A 424 -28.24 33.70 -31.30
N ASN A 425 -28.53 34.99 -31.30
CA ASN A 425 -29.88 35.52 -31.50
C ASN A 425 -29.87 36.64 -32.55
N ASN A 426 -31.03 36.93 -33.14
CA ASN A 426 -31.25 38.15 -33.91
C ASN A 426 -31.11 39.35 -32.97
N VAL A 427 -30.33 40.33 -33.37
CA VAL A 427 -30.12 41.55 -32.60
C VAL A 427 -30.48 42.80 -33.40
N TYR A 428 -30.96 43.80 -32.70
CA TYR A 428 -31.26 45.13 -33.23
C TYR A 428 -30.40 46.16 -32.51
N THR A 429 -30.19 47.30 -33.17
CA THR A 429 -29.84 48.55 -32.46
C THR A 429 -31.05 49.46 -32.49
N ILE A 430 -31.19 50.34 -31.50
CA ILE A 430 -32.31 51.28 -31.44
C ILE A 430 -31.97 52.51 -32.29
N LYS A 431 -32.95 53.09 -32.99
CA LYS A 431 -32.75 54.36 -33.71
C LYS A 431 -32.46 55.48 -32.74
N GLU A 432 -31.54 56.36 -33.12
CA GLU A 432 -31.02 57.39 -32.21
C GLU A 432 -32.09 58.31 -31.62
N ALA A 433 -33.11 58.68 -32.42
CA ALA A 433 -34.22 59.51 -31.97
C ALA A 433 -35.14 58.82 -30.93
N ASP A 434 -35.18 57.49 -30.93
CA ASP A 434 -36.06 56.68 -30.07
C ASP A 434 -35.30 56.08 -28.87
N PHE A 435 -33.97 56.26 -28.81
CA PHE A 435 -33.12 55.59 -27.82
C PHE A 435 -33.50 55.94 -26.38
N ASP A 436 -33.68 57.24 -26.07
CA ASP A 436 -33.92 57.66 -24.69
C ASP A 436 -35.27 57.13 -24.15
N GLU A 437 -36.31 57.13 -24.99
CA GLU A 437 -37.64 56.61 -24.63
C GLU A 437 -37.60 55.08 -24.42
N ILE A 438 -36.93 54.35 -25.31
CA ILE A 438 -36.86 52.88 -25.22
C ILE A 438 -35.92 52.46 -24.10
N ASN A 439 -34.81 53.16 -23.89
CA ASN A 439 -33.91 52.89 -22.78
C ASN A 439 -34.61 53.18 -21.44
N LEU A 440 -35.43 54.23 -21.34
CA LEU A 440 -36.30 54.47 -20.18
C LEU A 440 -37.23 53.27 -19.91
N LYS A 441 -37.88 52.72 -20.95
CA LYS A 441 -38.71 51.50 -20.85
C LYS A 441 -37.92 50.25 -20.44
N LEU A 442 -36.62 50.24 -20.67
CA LEU A 442 -35.68 49.20 -20.23
C LEU A 442 -34.95 49.60 -18.93
N ASN A 443 -35.51 50.49 -18.11
CA ASN A 443 -34.91 50.92 -16.84
C ASN A 443 -33.49 51.53 -16.97
N HIS A 444 -33.22 52.14 -18.12
CA HIS A 444 -31.94 52.75 -18.49
C HIS A 444 -30.75 51.77 -18.40
N VAL A 445 -30.95 50.46 -18.64
CA VAL A 445 -29.87 49.45 -18.55
C VAL A 445 -28.95 49.42 -19.77
N LEU A 446 -29.32 50.08 -20.87
CA LEU A 446 -28.47 50.12 -22.06
C LEU A 446 -27.29 51.07 -21.84
N PRO A 447 -26.04 50.62 -22.09
CA PRO A 447 -24.83 51.40 -21.79
C PRO A 447 -24.64 52.60 -22.72
N ASP A 448 -25.05 52.48 -23.99
CA ASP A 448 -24.94 53.54 -25.00
C ASP A 448 -25.89 53.28 -26.19
N LYS A 449 -25.95 54.25 -27.10
CA LYS A 449 -26.77 54.22 -28.32
C LYS A 449 -26.42 53.09 -29.31
N LYS A 450 -25.27 52.42 -29.14
CA LYS A 450 -24.82 51.30 -29.98
C LYS A 450 -25.16 49.95 -29.37
N ALA A 451 -25.77 49.90 -28.18
CA ALA A 451 -26.15 48.67 -27.51
C ALA A 451 -27.04 47.79 -28.41
N GLU A 452 -26.70 46.51 -28.49
CA GLU A 452 -27.47 45.50 -29.22
C GLU A 452 -28.53 44.89 -28.30
N VAL A 453 -29.81 45.00 -28.68
CA VAL A 453 -30.94 44.34 -28.01
C VAL A 453 -31.34 43.08 -28.77
N TYR A 454 -31.63 42.00 -28.08
CA TYR A 454 -31.98 40.73 -28.70
C TYR A 454 -33.48 40.61 -28.96
N TYR A 455 -33.82 39.92 -30.04
CA TYR A 455 -35.19 39.61 -30.41
C TYR A 455 -35.77 38.49 -29.53
N ILE A 456 -37.01 38.65 -29.09
CA ILE A 456 -37.78 37.61 -28.38
C ILE A 456 -38.89 37.07 -29.29
N ASN A 457 -39.89 37.89 -29.61
CA ASN A 457 -41.02 37.52 -30.46
C ASN A 457 -41.67 38.73 -31.15
N LYS A 458 -42.60 38.48 -32.08
CA LYS A 458 -43.46 39.50 -32.69
C LYS A 458 -44.76 39.61 -31.87
N THR A 459 -45.28 40.83 -31.74
CA THR A 459 -46.49 41.12 -30.95
C THR A 459 -47.36 42.18 -31.64
N GLY A 460 -48.62 42.32 -31.19
CA GLY A 460 -49.61 43.25 -31.75
C GLY A 460 -50.37 42.74 -32.97
N ALA A 461 -51.45 43.43 -33.35
CA ALA A 461 -52.17 43.18 -34.60
C ALA A 461 -51.21 43.34 -35.79
N ASP A 462 -51.26 42.41 -36.75
CA ASP A 462 -50.38 42.37 -37.94
C ASP A 462 -48.87 42.29 -37.67
N ASN A 463 -48.44 41.86 -36.47
CA ASN A 463 -47.03 41.70 -36.10
C ASN A 463 -46.19 42.99 -36.26
N VAL A 464 -46.79 44.17 -36.06
CA VAL A 464 -46.13 45.47 -36.21
C VAL A 464 -45.12 45.77 -35.09
N ASN A 465 -45.20 45.08 -33.95
CA ASN A 465 -44.29 45.26 -32.81
C ASN A 465 -43.28 44.11 -32.67
N ARG A 466 -42.20 44.38 -31.93
CA ARG A 466 -41.22 43.40 -31.48
C ARG A 466 -41.11 43.48 -29.97
N THR A 467 -41.09 42.32 -29.32
CA THR A 467 -40.57 42.21 -27.95
C THR A 467 -39.06 42.06 -28.06
N ILE A 468 -38.35 43.00 -27.47
CA ILE A 468 -36.89 43.04 -27.42
C ILE A 468 -36.43 42.87 -25.97
N GLY A 469 -35.23 42.33 -25.78
CA GLY A 469 -34.59 42.21 -24.48
C GLY A 469 -33.15 42.68 -24.48
N TYR A 470 -32.65 43.04 -23.31
CA TYR A 470 -31.23 43.30 -23.08
C TYR A 470 -30.76 42.53 -21.86
N GLY A 471 -29.79 41.64 -22.08
CA GLY A 471 -29.20 40.82 -21.04
C GLY A 471 -27.72 41.11 -20.84
N MET A 472 -27.24 40.83 -19.63
CA MET A 472 -25.86 41.03 -19.20
C MET A 472 -25.21 39.70 -18.84
N LYS A 473 -23.87 39.68 -18.71
CA LYS A 473 -23.09 38.48 -18.36
C LYS A 473 -23.58 37.79 -17.08
N TYR A 474 -24.06 38.57 -16.11
CA TYR A 474 -24.50 38.09 -14.80
C TYR A 474 -26.03 38.08 -14.65
N SER A 475 -26.80 38.33 -15.72
CA SER A 475 -28.26 38.25 -15.68
C SER A 475 -28.74 36.92 -15.12
N GLY A 476 -29.77 36.97 -14.25
CA GLY A 476 -30.29 35.83 -13.51
C GLY A 476 -29.51 35.48 -12.25
N LYS A 477 -28.39 36.15 -11.95
CA LYS A 477 -27.62 35.96 -10.72
C LYS A 477 -27.93 37.04 -9.69
N LYS A 478 -27.95 36.61 -8.43
CA LYS A 478 -28.16 37.47 -7.26
C LYS A 478 -27.01 37.30 -6.29
N PHE A 479 -26.65 38.39 -5.64
CA PHE A 479 -25.54 38.50 -4.71
C PHE A 479 -25.97 39.38 -3.55
N TRP A 480 -25.42 39.14 -2.37
CA TRP A 480 -25.56 40.01 -1.21
C TRP A 480 -24.32 40.89 -1.09
N VAL A 481 -24.53 42.17 -0.79
CA VAL A 481 -23.49 43.17 -0.50
C VAL A 481 -23.86 43.90 0.78
N LYS A 482 -22.93 44.65 1.37
CA LYS A 482 -23.27 45.42 2.57
C LYS A 482 -24.20 46.56 2.20
N SER A 483 -25.22 46.79 3.02
CA SER A 483 -26.21 47.85 2.79
C SER A 483 -25.59 49.25 2.80
N GLU A 484 -24.47 49.45 3.49
CA GLU A 484 -23.73 50.73 3.48
C GLU A 484 -23.08 51.04 2.12
N GLU A 485 -22.75 50.02 1.32
CA GLU A 485 -22.13 50.18 0.00
C GLU A 485 -23.15 50.55 -1.09
N LEU A 486 -24.45 50.32 -0.83
CA LEU A 486 -25.52 50.61 -1.78
C LEU A 486 -26.87 50.87 -1.09
N THR A 487 -27.37 52.10 -1.24
CA THR A 487 -28.72 52.49 -0.79
C THR A 487 -29.65 52.74 -1.98
N GLY A 488 -30.90 52.25 -1.88
CA GLY A 488 -31.90 52.43 -2.93
C GLY A 488 -33.22 51.70 -2.64
N GLY A 489 -34.23 51.96 -3.47
CA GLY A 489 -35.55 51.32 -3.36
C GLY A 489 -35.56 49.88 -3.88
N ILE A 490 -36.35 49.02 -3.24
CA ILE A 490 -36.56 47.62 -3.66
C ILE A 490 -37.16 47.58 -5.07
N ASN A 491 -36.69 46.65 -5.89
CA ASN A 491 -37.01 46.43 -7.31
C ASN A 491 -36.54 47.55 -8.28
N ASN A 492 -35.77 48.52 -7.80
CA ASN A 492 -35.22 49.58 -8.65
C ASN A 492 -33.80 49.25 -9.12
N TRP A 493 -33.47 49.74 -10.32
CA TRP A 493 -32.11 49.76 -10.83
C TRP A 493 -31.34 50.95 -10.26
N LYS A 494 -30.07 50.73 -9.92
CA LYS A 494 -29.18 51.72 -9.32
C LYS A 494 -27.77 51.59 -9.88
N ASP A 495 -27.17 52.72 -10.22
CA ASP A 495 -25.76 52.80 -10.56
C ASP A 495 -24.91 52.85 -9.29
N LEU A 496 -23.85 52.05 -9.25
CA LEU A 496 -22.89 52.05 -8.15
C LEU A 496 -22.06 53.34 -8.16
N SER A 497 -22.04 54.09 -7.06
CA SER A 497 -21.18 55.28 -6.91
C SER A 497 -19.72 54.93 -6.72
N THR A 498 -19.44 53.81 -6.04
CA THR A 498 -18.11 53.27 -5.80
C THR A 498 -18.07 51.80 -6.18
N PRO A 499 -16.89 51.25 -6.57
CA PRO A 499 -16.77 49.82 -6.82
C PRO A 499 -17.09 49.00 -5.55
N ILE A 500 -17.73 47.85 -5.74
CA ILE A 500 -17.92 46.84 -4.70
C ILE A 500 -16.95 45.70 -5.00
N ASN A 501 -16.05 45.42 -4.07
CA ASN A 501 -14.97 44.44 -4.29
C ASN A 501 -15.30 43.04 -3.78
N MET A 502 -16.39 42.88 -3.03
CA MET A 502 -16.75 41.63 -2.38
C MET A 502 -18.26 41.39 -2.44
N VAL A 503 -18.66 40.16 -2.72
CA VAL A 503 -20.07 39.75 -2.80
C VAL A 503 -20.29 38.44 -2.05
N PHE A 504 -21.48 38.22 -1.50
CA PHE A 504 -21.85 36.97 -0.85
C PHE A 504 -22.92 36.24 -1.67
N GLU A 505 -22.72 34.95 -1.96
CA GLU A 505 -23.69 34.17 -2.75
C GLU A 505 -24.96 33.83 -1.95
N ASN A 506 -24.86 33.79 -0.62
CA ASN A 506 -25.98 33.64 0.31
C ASN A 506 -25.99 34.80 1.31
N LYS A 507 -27.16 35.08 1.90
CA LYS A 507 -27.27 36.10 2.95
C LYS A 507 -26.41 35.65 4.14
N PRO A 508 -25.46 36.46 4.63
CA PRO A 508 -24.76 36.15 5.86
C PRO A 508 -25.75 36.08 7.03
N SER A 509 -25.66 35.05 7.86
CA SER A 509 -26.67 34.68 8.86
C SER A 509 -26.10 34.60 10.28
N ASP A 510 -25.27 35.55 10.72
CA ASP A 510 -24.64 35.63 12.07
C ASP A 510 -23.22 35.04 12.23
N HIS A 511 -22.39 35.06 11.19
CA HIS A 511 -20.95 34.72 11.31
C HIS A 511 -20.05 35.84 10.78
N SER A 512 -18.92 36.04 11.48
CA SER A 512 -17.83 36.98 11.15
C SER A 512 -17.48 36.97 9.65
N GLU A 513 -17.19 38.14 9.08
CA GLU A 513 -16.73 38.31 7.68
C GLU A 513 -15.54 37.42 7.33
N THR A 514 -14.82 36.98 8.35
CA THR A 514 -13.72 36.03 8.24
C THR A 514 -13.86 34.85 9.19
N VAL A 515 -13.42 33.69 8.74
CA VAL A 515 -13.21 32.50 9.58
C VAL A 515 -11.72 32.33 9.81
N GLU A 516 -11.30 32.23 11.07
CA GLU A 516 -9.91 32.00 11.43
C GLU A 516 -9.57 30.51 11.37
N VAL A 517 -8.44 30.19 10.75
CA VAL A 517 -7.92 28.82 10.65
C VAL A 517 -7.36 28.36 11.99
N LEU A 518 -7.93 27.30 12.57
CA LEU A 518 -7.56 26.84 13.91
C LEU A 518 -6.23 26.07 13.94
N LYS A 519 -5.87 25.42 12.83
CA LYS A 519 -4.61 24.67 12.67
C LYS A 519 -4.09 24.75 11.24
N THR A 520 -2.76 24.80 11.09
CA THR A 520 -2.13 24.71 9.76
C THR A 520 -2.60 23.45 9.06
N SER A 521 -3.17 23.59 7.86
CA SER A 521 -3.86 22.50 7.16
C SER A 521 -3.65 22.57 5.66
N LYS A 522 -3.53 21.39 5.04
CA LYS A 522 -3.66 21.25 3.58
C LYS A 522 -5.02 21.76 3.13
N VAL A 523 -5.02 22.57 2.08
CA VAL A 523 -6.23 23.15 1.52
C VAL A 523 -6.64 22.48 0.22
N ARG A 524 -7.95 22.29 0.06
CA ARG A 524 -8.54 21.99 -1.25
C ARG A 524 -9.09 23.26 -1.86
N LYS A 525 -8.61 23.61 -3.05
CA LYS A 525 -9.23 24.64 -3.89
C LYS A 525 -10.60 24.16 -4.38
N THR A 526 -11.64 24.95 -4.18
CA THR A 526 -13.00 24.67 -4.69
C THR A 526 -13.48 25.69 -5.71
N ALA A 527 -12.94 26.91 -5.69
CA ALA A 527 -13.21 27.93 -6.69
C ALA A 527 -12.04 28.92 -6.77
N GLU A 528 -12.05 29.78 -7.79
CA GLU A 528 -11.13 30.91 -7.91
C GLU A 528 -11.86 32.17 -8.40
N ALA A 529 -11.30 33.32 -8.07
CA ALA A 529 -11.79 34.63 -8.45
C ALA A 529 -10.61 35.62 -8.53
N LYS A 530 -10.85 36.73 -9.23
CA LYS A 530 -9.93 37.88 -9.20
C LYS A 530 -10.64 39.05 -8.55
N ASP A 531 -9.91 39.83 -7.76
CA ASP A 531 -10.39 41.12 -7.28
C ASP A 531 -10.20 42.23 -8.32
N SER A 532 -10.63 43.44 -8.00
CA SER A 532 -10.53 44.61 -8.87
C SER A 532 -9.10 45.01 -9.25
N GLN A 533 -8.08 44.54 -8.51
CA GLN A 533 -6.65 44.74 -8.81
C GLN A 533 -6.05 43.57 -9.61
N GLY A 534 -6.85 42.56 -9.95
CA GLY A 534 -6.42 41.38 -10.68
C GLY A 534 -5.69 40.34 -9.83
N VAL A 535 -5.66 40.49 -8.50
CA VAL A 535 -5.04 39.52 -7.59
C VAL A 535 -5.87 38.24 -7.59
N LEU A 536 -5.20 37.09 -7.66
CA LEU A 536 -5.86 35.79 -7.68
C LEU A 536 -6.21 35.32 -6.26
N TRP A 537 -7.49 35.07 -6.05
CA TRP A 537 -8.04 34.50 -4.83
C TRP A 537 -8.53 33.08 -5.06
N TRP A 538 -8.29 32.20 -4.10
CA TRP A 538 -8.83 30.85 -4.09
C TRP A 538 -9.86 30.74 -2.98
N HIS A 539 -11.01 30.14 -3.32
CA HIS A 539 -11.87 29.60 -2.27
C HIS A 539 -11.29 28.26 -1.87
N VAL A 540 -10.88 28.17 -0.62
CA VAL A 540 -10.25 27.00 -0.03
C VAL A 540 -11.18 26.35 0.99
N LYS A 541 -11.02 25.04 1.14
CA LYS A 541 -11.69 24.24 2.16
C LYS A 541 -10.67 23.36 2.88
N THR A 542 -10.70 23.41 4.21
CA THR A 542 -10.01 22.48 5.11
C THR A 542 -11.04 21.47 5.66
N LYS A 543 -10.67 20.68 6.68
CA LYS A 543 -11.63 19.82 7.39
C LYS A 543 -12.72 20.61 8.14
N GLN A 544 -12.37 21.76 8.70
CA GLN A 544 -13.23 22.50 9.65
C GLN A 544 -13.70 23.84 9.07
N GLU A 545 -12.91 24.47 8.21
CA GLU A 545 -13.11 25.82 7.73
C GLU A 545 -13.19 25.90 6.20
N SER A 546 -13.83 26.95 5.70
CA SER A 546 -13.77 27.31 4.28
C SER A 546 -13.92 28.80 4.08
N GLY A 547 -13.32 29.32 3.01
CA GLY A 547 -13.46 30.72 2.61
C GLY A 547 -12.41 31.11 1.56
N TRP A 548 -12.41 32.38 1.20
CA TRP A 548 -11.52 32.98 0.22
C TRP A 548 -10.22 33.47 0.85
N VAL A 549 -9.10 33.18 0.18
CA VAL A 549 -7.76 33.65 0.56
C VAL A 549 -6.96 33.96 -0.70
N LYS A 550 -6.06 34.93 -0.65
CA LYS A 550 -5.17 35.20 -1.78
C LYS A 550 -4.28 33.99 -2.02
N LYS A 551 -4.08 33.60 -3.29
CA LYS A 551 -3.17 32.48 -3.61
C LYS A 551 -1.77 32.72 -3.03
N SER A 552 -1.28 33.96 -3.04
CA SER A 552 0.03 34.33 -2.50
C SER A 552 0.16 34.22 -0.99
N GLU A 553 -0.96 34.07 -0.27
CA GLU A 553 -0.96 33.88 1.19
C GLU A 553 -1.02 32.39 1.59
N LEU A 554 -1.11 31.48 0.60
CA LEU A 554 -0.99 30.05 0.81
C LEU A 554 0.48 29.63 0.73
N THR A 555 0.85 28.66 1.55
CA THR A 555 2.17 28.03 1.50
C THR A 555 2.12 26.91 0.45
N GLU A 556 2.95 27.00 -0.58
CA GLU A 556 3.15 25.91 -1.53
C GLU A 556 4.06 24.85 -0.87
N LYS A 557 3.69 23.57 -0.99
CA LYS A 557 4.46 22.43 -0.50
C LYS A 557 4.71 21.46 -1.64
N ASN A 558 5.95 21.35 -2.09
CA ASN A 558 6.35 20.39 -3.09
C ASN A 558 6.98 19.16 -2.42
N PRO A 559 6.34 17.97 -2.44
CA PRO A 559 6.89 16.79 -1.76
C PRO A 559 8.23 16.30 -2.31
N TYR A 560 8.60 16.69 -3.53
CA TYR A 560 9.92 16.44 -4.11
C TYR A 560 10.99 17.41 -3.59
N ASN A 561 10.60 18.58 -3.09
CA ASN A 561 11.49 19.53 -2.44
C ASN A 561 11.43 19.33 -0.91
N TRP A 562 12.26 18.43 -0.39
CA TRP A 562 12.22 18.01 1.01
C TRP A 562 12.47 19.17 1.98
N SER A 563 13.19 20.21 1.55
CA SER A 563 13.35 21.44 2.35
C SER A 563 12.02 22.09 2.72
N ASP A 564 10.98 21.97 1.87
CA ASP A 564 9.63 22.47 2.16
C ASP A 564 9.02 21.79 3.39
N PHE A 565 9.52 20.60 3.76
CA PHE A 565 9.08 19.81 4.91
C PHE A 565 10.03 19.91 6.10
N GLY A 566 11.09 20.74 6.00
CA GLY A 566 12.04 21.01 7.08
C GLY A 566 13.32 20.19 7.05
N TRP A 567 13.57 19.42 5.98
CA TRP A 567 14.79 18.63 5.85
C TRP A 567 16.04 19.49 5.68
N LYS A 568 17.13 19.12 6.35
CA LYS A 568 18.42 19.83 6.32
C LYS A 568 19.57 18.85 6.11
N ILE A 569 20.43 19.14 5.15
CA ILE A 569 21.67 18.37 4.92
C ILE A 569 22.80 18.98 5.76
N LEU A 570 23.51 18.14 6.50
CA LEU A 570 24.67 18.48 7.31
C LEU A 570 25.88 17.71 6.78
N ASP A 571 26.71 18.38 5.98
CA ASP A 571 27.89 17.78 5.32
C ASP A 571 29.08 17.53 6.26
N ASN A 572 29.09 18.18 7.43
CA ASN A 572 30.11 18.03 8.43
C ASN A 572 29.43 17.95 9.80
N THR A 573 29.39 16.75 10.39
CA THR A 573 28.93 16.56 11.77
C THR A 573 30.08 16.31 12.74
N GLY A 574 31.33 16.30 12.26
CA GLY A 574 32.54 15.93 13.00
C GLY A 574 33.02 14.52 12.64
N ASP A 575 34.30 14.23 12.90
CA ASP A 575 34.95 12.94 12.60
C ASP A 575 35.21 12.09 13.88
N GLN A 576 34.57 12.47 14.99
CA GLN A 576 34.75 11.88 16.31
C GLN A 576 33.56 10.98 16.65
N TYR A 577 33.84 9.77 17.14
CA TYR A 577 32.78 8.83 17.50
C TYR A 577 32.04 9.21 18.79
N PHE A 578 32.71 10.00 19.64
CA PHE A 578 32.17 10.57 20.87
C PHE A 578 32.04 12.09 20.72
N TYR A 579 30.82 12.59 20.61
CA TYR A 579 30.54 14.02 20.42
C TYR A 579 30.82 14.88 21.66
N MET A 580 31.09 14.24 22.80
CA MET A 580 31.46 14.91 24.04
C MET A 580 32.97 15.10 24.22
N PHE A 581 33.83 14.52 23.39
CA PHE A 581 35.28 14.52 23.65
C PHE A 581 36.11 14.63 22.37
N GLY A 582 36.28 15.87 21.90
CA GLY A 582 37.36 16.17 20.98
C GLY A 582 38.74 16.22 21.65
N GLU A 583 39.79 16.24 20.83
CA GLU A 583 41.20 16.26 21.26
C GLU A 583 41.40 17.14 22.50
N PHE A 584 41.69 16.55 23.66
CA PHE A 584 42.02 17.26 24.91
C PHE A 584 40.90 18.19 25.44
N VAL A 585 40.43 17.91 26.66
CA VAL A 585 39.38 18.61 27.43
C VAL A 585 39.79 20.04 27.87
N GLU A 586 40.37 20.85 26.98
CA GLU A 586 40.77 22.25 27.27
C GLU A 586 40.13 23.31 26.35
N LYS A 587 39.22 22.95 25.44
CA LYS A 587 38.40 23.96 24.74
C LYS A 587 36.92 23.71 24.96
N SER A 588 36.30 24.64 25.65
CA SER A 588 34.92 24.73 26.11
C SER A 588 33.83 24.80 25.01
N SER A 589 34.06 24.25 23.81
CA SER A 589 33.17 24.38 22.66
C SER A 589 33.00 23.05 21.91
N PRO A 590 31.83 22.38 22.00
CA PRO A 590 31.54 21.16 21.22
C PRO A 590 31.42 21.49 19.71
N HIS A 591 31.35 20.47 18.86
CA HIS A 591 31.11 20.68 17.43
C HIS A 591 29.75 21.38 17.21
N ALA A 592 29.66 22.29 16.23
CA ALA A 592 28.47 23.14 16.02
C ALA A 592 27.16 22.35 15.81
N PHE A 593 27.26 21.15 15.24
CA PHE A 593 26.16 20.19 15.13
C PHE A 593 25.57 19.81 16.49
N VAL A 594 26.43 19.53 17.46
CA VAL A 594 26.06 19.12 18.82
C VAL A 594 25.47 20.30 19.58
N GLU A 595 26.02 21.52 19.40
CA GLU A 595 25.44 22.73 19.99
C GLU A 595 23.99 22.95 19.57
N ASP A 596 23.65 22.68 18.30
CA ASP A 596 22.30 22.82 17.78
C ASP A 596 21.33 21.81 18.41
N ILE A 597 21.81 20.59 18.68
CA ILE A 597 21.03 19.57 19.39
C ILE A 597 20.88 19.94 20.87
N TRP A 598 21.95 20.37 21.55
CA TRP A 598 21.90 20.82 22.96
C TRP A 598 20.90 21.94 23.18
N LYS A 599 20.85 22.94 22.29
CA LYS A 599 19.85 24.02 22.37
C LYS A 599 18.41 23.54 22.41
N GLN A 600 18.14 22.35 21.87
CA GLN A 600 16.82 21.74 21.82
C GLN A 600 16.60 20.72 22.95
N ALA A 601 17.69 20.13 23.46
CA ALA A 601 17.63 18.92 24.28
C ALA A 601 18.17 19.02 25.71
N ASP A 602 19.18 19.86 25.95
CA ASP A 602 19.79 20.05 27.27
C ASP A 602 18.91 20.99 28.11
N THR A 603 18.09 20.39 28.99
CA THR A 603 17.09 21.13 29.77
C THR A 603 17.63 21.68 31.08
N ASN A 604 18.65 21.04 31.64
CA ASN A 604 19.25 21.43 32.91
C ASN A 604 20.50 22.33 32.73
N GLY A 605 20.99 22.46 31.50
CA GLY A 605 22.13 23.31 31.13
C GLY A 605 23.48 22.75 31.58
N ASP A 606 23.55 21.46 31.94
CA ASP A 606 24.78 20.80 32.38
C ASP A 606 25.69 20.38 31.23
N ARG A 607 25.21 20.54 29.97
CA ARG A 607 25.90 20.18 28.73
C ARG A 607 26.20 18.68 28.64
N VAL A 608 25.38 17.87 29.29
CA VAL A 608 25.37 16.41 29.25
C VAL A 608 23.98 15.98 28.86
N LEU A 609 23.80 15.50 27.62
CA LEU A 609 22.50 14.93 27.25
C LEU A 609 22.30 13.61 27.97
N SER A 610 21.50 13.64 29.03
CA SER A 610 21.07 12.43 29.72
C SER A 610 20.10 11.64 28.84
N ASN A 611 20.01 10.33 29.05
CA ASN A 611 18.99 9.51 28.38
C ASN A 611 17.57 10.04 28.66
N PHE A 612 17.35 10.62 29.84
CA PHE A 612 16.07 11.23 30.18
C PHE A 612 15.76 12.43 29.27
N GLU A 613 16.73 13.33 29.05
CA GLU A 613 16.57 14.49 28.18
C GLU A 613 16.35 14.10 26.72
N LEU A 614 17.14 13.14 26.21
CA LEU A 614 16.93 12.59 24.87
C LEU A 614 15.51 12.01 24.73
N GLN A 615 15.02 11.27 25.72
CA GLN A 615 13.64 10.78 25.72
C GLN A 615 12.60 11.90 25.73
N GLN A 616 12.78 12.94 26.55
CA GLN A 616 11.84 14.07 26.58
C GLN A 616 11.78 14.81 25.24
N VAL A 617 12.93 14.95 24.59
CA VAL A 617 13.05 15.64 23.28
C VAL A 617 12.38 14.84 22.19
N MET A 618 12.61 13.53 22.15
CA MET A 618 11.99 12.67 21.15
C MET A 618 10.48 12.52 21.38
N GLN A 619 9.99 12.69 22.61
CA GLN A 619 8.56 12.75 22.92
C GLN A 619 7.92 14.12 22.60
N ASN A 620 8.71 15.17 22.39
CA ASN A 620 8.23 16.46 21.93
C ASN A 620 8.14 16.47 20.40
N LYS A 621 6.93 16.65 19.88
CA LYS A 621 6.67 16.63 18.43
C LYS A 621 7.52 17.64 17.64
N ASP A 622 7.67 18.86 18.13
CA ASP A 622 8.37 19.91 17.39
C ASP A 622 9.88 19.64 17.34
N HIS A 623 10.47 19.18 18.45
CA HIS A 623 11.89 18.83 18.51
C HIS A 623 12.20 17.58 17.69
N LEU A 624 11.35 16.56 17.78
CA LEU A 624 11.47 15.38 16.93
C LEU A 624 11.43 15.77 15.45
N GLU A 625 10.44 16.56 15.03
CA GLU A 625 10.33 16.97 13.63
C GLU A 625 11.58 17.71 13.15
N ALA A 626 12.25 18.46 14.03
CA ALA A 626 13.52 19.12 13.73
C ALA A 626 14.69 18.13 13.62
N ILE A 627 14.84 17.21 14.58
CA ILE A 627 15.99 16.28 14.66
C ILE A 627 15.88 15.15 13.63
N SER A 628 14.69 14.57 13.45
CA SER A 628 14.47 13.44 12.54
C SER A 628 14.58 13.81 11.05
N LYS A 629 14.57 15.11 10.72
CA LYS A 629 14.71 15.61 9.34
C LYS A 629 16.13 16.12 9.05
N LEU A 630 17.09 15.83 9.91
CA LEU A 630 18.50 16.02 9.63
C LEU A 630 19.00 14.88 8.72
N VAL A 631 19.81 15.24 7.73
CA VAL A 631 20.55 14.31 6.86
C VAL A 631 22.02 14.51 7.16
N CYS A 632 22.58 13.64 7.98
CA CYS A 632 23.89 13.83 8.60
C CYS A 632 24.95 13.00 7.86
N LYS A 633 26.01 13.65 7.37
CA LYS A 633 27.15 12.95 6.79
C LYS A 633 28.13 12.54 7.89
N HIS A 634 28.25 11.24 8.15
CA HIS A 634 29.12 10.70 9.19
C HIS A 634 29.53 9.26 8.88
N GLU A 635 30.63 8.83 9.51
CA GLU A 635 31.11 7.45 9.49
C GLU A 635 30.07 6.47 10.05
N SER A 636 29.81 5.38 9.32
CA SER A 636 28.96 4.28 9.79
C SER A 636 29.63 3.49 10.90
N GLU A 637 28.89 3.20 11.97
CA GLU A 637 29.36 2.39 13.11
C GLU A 637 29.70 0.94 12.74
N TRP A 638 29.28 0.50 11.56
CA TRP A 638 29.49 -0.87 11.06
C TRP A 638 30.77 -1.08 10.26
N ASN A 639 31.61 -0.03 10.12
CA ASN A 639 32.97 -0.08 9.55
C ASN A 639 34.07 0.15 10.61
N MET A 640 33.74 -0.04 11.89
CA MET A 640 34.67 0.33 12.97
C MET A 640 35.96 -0.47 13.02
N ARG A 641 35.96 -1.68 12.44
CA ARG A 641 37.16 -2.51 12.25
C ARG A 641 38.30 -1.74 11.59
N ALA A 642 38.01 -0.92 10.57
CA ALA A 642 39.02 -0.15 9.84
C ALA A 642 39.61 1.04 10.62
N LYS A 643 39.00 1.41 11.76
CA LYS A 643 39.38 2.57 12.59
C LYS A 643 39.65 2.16 14.05
N LEU A 644 39.84 0.87 14.31
CA LEU A 644 39.92 0.33 15.67
C LEU A 644 40.98 1.00 16.53
N GLU A 645 42.16 1.29 15.98
CA GLU A 645 43.26 1.94 16.70
C GLU A 645 42.90 3.38 17.14
N LYS A 646 42.27 4.15 16.24
CA LYS A 646 41.78 5.51 16.57
C LYS A 646 40.71 5.45 17.65
N PHE A 647 39.75 4.53 17.51
CA PHE A 647 38.68 4.34 18.47
C PHE A 647 39.18 3.91 19.85
N GLU A 648 40.16 2.99 19.91
CA GLU A 648 40.79 2.55 21.16
C GLU A 648 41.50 3.71 21.86
N THR A 649 42.22 4.54 21.10
CA THR A 649 42.90 5.74 21.62
C THR A 649 41.89 6.74 22.21
N GLU A 650 40.79 7.02 21.50
CA GLU A 650 39.72 7.90 21.98
C GLU A 650 39.06 7.37 23.27
N LEU A 651 38.78 6.07 23.33
CA LEU A 651 38.21 5.43 24.53
C LEU A 651 39.16 5.46 25.73
N GLN A 652 40.45 5.17 25.53
CA GLN A 652 41.44 5.18 26.62
C GLN A 652 41.53 6.56 27.24
N ALA A 653 41.65 7.61 26.41
CA ALA A 653 41.68 9.00 26.86
C ALA A 653 40.40 9.39 27.61
N LEU A 654 39.23 8.90 27.16
CA LEU A 654 37.95 9.12 27.84
C LEU A 654 37.95 8.53 29.27
N PHE A 655 38.34 7.26 29.41
CA PHE A 655 38.34 6.60 30.72
C PHE A 655 39.42 7.17 31.66
N GLU A 656 40.59 7.54 31.13
CA GLU A 656 41.69 8.11 31.92
C GLU A 656 41.29 9.37 32.68
N LYS A 657 40.36 10.17 32.13
CA LYS A 657 39.85 11.36 32.82
C LYS A 657 39.18 11.00 34.15
N GLY A 658 38.24 10.05 34.13
CA GLY A 658 37.55 9.61 35.36
C GLY A 658 38.47 8.86 36.31
N ILE A 659 39.43 8.10 35.77
CA ILE A 659 40.44 7.38 36.56
C ILE A 659 41.35 8.35 37.31
N ASN A 660 41.76 9.46 36.69
CA ASN A 660 42.64 10.45 37.31
C ASN A 660 41.97 11.24 38.45
N GLU A 661 40.64 11.25 38.52
CA GLU A 661 39.87 11.85 39.63
C GLU A 661 39.68 10.89 40.81
N ALA A 662 40.03 9.60 40.65
CA ALA A 662 39.83 8.60 41.69
C ALA A 662 40.95 8.64 42.74
N GLU A 663 40.56 8.81 44.01
CA GLU A 663 41.44 8.77 45.17
C GLU A 663 40.95 7.73 46.20
N GLY A 664 41.89 7.12 46.91
CA GLY A 664 41.60 6.19 48.02
C GLY A 664 41.38 4.74 47.58
N THR A 665 40.66 3.99 48.41
CA THR A 665 40.40 2.56 48.21
C THR A 665 38.93 2.31 47.92
N ASP A 666 38.63 1.22 47.22
CA ASP A 666 37.26 0.74 47.06
C ASP A 666 36.70 0.13 48.36
N THR A 667 35.48 -0.39 48.30
CA THR A 667 34.78 -1.03 49.43
C THR A 667 35.47 -2.30 49.97
N GLU A 668 36.43 -2.85 49.24
CA GLU A 668 37.19 -4.05 49.59
C GLU A 668 38.63 -3.72 50.02
N GLY A 669 39.01 -2.44 50.04
CA GLY A 669 40.35 -1.98 50.42
C GLY A 669 41.37 -2.02 49.29
N ASN A 670 40.95 -2.28 48.05
CA ASN A 670 41.82 -2.25 46.87
C ASN A 670 42.02 -0.81 46.39
N ASP A 671 43.16 -0.52 45.75
CA ASP A 671 43.40 0.78 45.12
C ASP A 671 42.34 1.09 44.07
N LEU A 672 41.60 2.18 44.26
CA LEU A 672 40.44 2.51 43.41
C LEU A 672 40.88 2.82 41.97
N LYS A 673 42.04 3.47 41.81
CA LYS A 673 42.59 3.81 40.50
C LYS A 673 42.93 2.55 39.71
N GLN A 674 43.67 1.62 40.31
CA GLN A 674 44.03 0.34 39.70
C GLN A 674 42.78 -0.50 39.32
N LYS A 675 41.73 -0.46 40.14
CA LYS A 675 40.45 -1.12 39.83
C LYS A 675 39.80 -0.52 38.59
N LEU A 676 39.73 0.81 38.49
CA LEU A 676 39.13 1.48 37.34
C LEU A 676 39.94 1.28 36.05
N GLU A 677 41.28 1.24 36.15
CA GLU A 677 42.16 0.87 35.02
C GLU A 677 41.87 -0.56 34.53
N THR A 678 41.72 -1.51 35.46
CA THR A 678 41.34 -2.89 35.13
C THR A 678 39.97 -2.96 34.46
N GLN A 679 38.98 -2.21 34.97
CA GLN A 679 37.63 -2.15 34.39
C GLN A 679 37.62 -1.50 32.99
N ARG A 680 38.43 -0.45 32.79
CA ARG A 680 38.65 0.17 31.47
C ARG A 680 39.17 -0.85 30.48
N ASP A 681 40.27 -1.54 30.81
CA ASP A 681 40.93 -2.48 29.91
C ASP A 681 40.00 -3.63 29.54
N GLN A 682 39.25 -4.16 30.52
CA GLN A 682 38.20 -5.15 30.28
C GLN A 682 37.11 -4.59 29.35
N LYS A 683 36.64 -3.36 29.57
CA LYS A 683 35.58 -2.75 28.76
C LYS A 683 36.02 -2.50 27.31
N ILE A 684 37.26 -2.06 27.11
CA ILE A 684 37.87 -1.90 25.78
C ILE A 684 37.91 -3.25 25.06
N GLU A 685 38.36 -4.31 25.73
CA GLU A 685 38.42 -5.65 25.13
C GLU A 685 37.03 -6.21 24.78
N VAL A 686 35.99 -5.92 25.57
CA VAL A 686 34.60 -6.24 25.24
C VAL A 686 34.14 -5.50 23.99
N LEU A 687 34.45 -4.20 23.87
CA LEU A 687 34.06 -3.38 22.71
C LEU A 687 34.79 -3.84 21.44
N LYS A 688 36.08 -4.17 21.52
CA LYS A 688 36.86 -4.71 20.40
C LYS A 688 36.27 -6.03 19.89
N ASP A 689 35.93 -6.94 20.79
CA ASP A 689 35.28 -8.22 20.46
C ASP A 689 33.93 -8.02 19.76
N LYS A 690 33.11 -7.08 20.24
CA LYS A 690 31.87 -6.69 19.58
C LYS A 690 32.09 -6.07 18.21
N ILE A 691 33.08 -5.19 18.05
CA ILE A 691 33.42 -4.57 16.76
C ILE A 691 33.76 -5.65 15.73
N GLU A 692 34.60 -6.62 16.09
CA GLU A 692 34.93 -7.72 15.19
C GLU A 692 33.73 -8.57 14.80
N SER A 693 32.83 -8.80 15.76
CA SER A 693 31.62 -9.61 15.57
C SER A 693 30.52 -8.90 14.77
N LEU A 694 30.40 -7.57 14.89
CA LEU A 694 29.31 -6.77 14.33
C LEU A 694 29.66 -6.08 13.01
N CYS A 695 30.90 -5.63 12.83
CA CYS A 695 31.31 -4.95 11.60
C CYS A 695 31.30 -5.91 10.40
N PHE A 696 31.02 -5.36 9.23
CA PHE A 696 30.94 -6.12 7.98
C PHE A 696 31.27 -5.30 6.73
N TRP A 697 31.50 -3.99 6.87
CA TRP A 697 31.52 -3.05 5.75
C TRP A 697 32.54 -3.44 4.66
N ASP A 698 33.73 -3.88 5.07
CA ASP A 698 34.84 -4.34 4.23
C ASP A 698 34.57 -5.70 3.54
N GLU A 699 33.56 -6.44 3.98
CA GLU A 699 33.16 -7.74 3.43
C GLU A 699 32.13 -7.60 2.29
N ILE A 700 31.58 -6.40 2.08
CA ILE A 700 30.58 -6.13 1.04
C ILE A 700 31.26 -5.85 -0.31
N LYS A 701 31.01 -6.74 -1.26
CA LYS A 701 31.50 -6.60 -2.64
C LYS A 701 30.69 -5.53 -3.38
N THR A 702 31.16 -5.06 -4.52
CA THR A 702 30.39 -4.23 -5.47
C THR A 702 30.43 -4.87 -6.85
N GLY A 703 29.38 -4.68 -7.65
CA GLY A 703 29.25 -5.29 -8.97
C GLY A 703 28.66 -6.69 -8.94
N ASP A 704 28.81 -7.38 -10.05
CA ASP A 704 28.22 -8.69 -10.29
C ASP A 704 28.90 -9.78 -9.46
N LEU A 705 28.11 -10.65 -8.84
CA LEU A 705 28.62 -11.78 -8.05
C LEU A 705 28.99 -12.98 -8.92
N THR A 706 28.15 -13.26 -9.91
CA THR A 706 28.34 -14.30 -10.92
C THR A 706 28.80 -13.63 -12.21
N PRO A 707 29.80 -14.11 -12.96
CA PRO A 707 30.19 -13.52 -14.25
C PRO A 707 29.04 -13.48 -15.27
N LYS A 708 29.03 -12.47 -16.15
CA LYS A 708 27.98 -12.28 -17.18
C LYS A 708 27.75 -13.54 -18.03
N GLU A 709 28.82 -14.18 -18.51
CA GLU A 709 28.72 -15.38 -19.34
C GLU A 709 28.06 -16.55 -18.60
N GLU A 710 28.33 -16.71 -17.30
CA GLU A 710 27.71 -17.78 -16.51
C GLU A 710 26.21 -17.49 -16.30
N ARG A 711 25.83 -16.24 -16.00
CA ARG A 711 24.42 -15.84 -15.91
C ARG A 711 23.68 -16.06 -17.24
N LYS A 712 24.34 -15.77 -18.36
CA LYS A 712 23.81 -16.01 -19.71
C LYS A 712 23.51 -17.49 -19.94
N GLN A 713 24.45 -18.37 -19.58
CA GLN A 713 24.23 -19.81 -19.68
C GLN A 713 23.09 -20.29 -18.77
N GLN A 714 23.02 -19.79 -17.53
CA GLN A 714 21.92 -20.09 -16.60
C GLN A 714 20.56 -19.63 -17.15
N TYR A 715 20.49 -18.43 -17.74
CA TYR A 715 19.27 -17.91 -18.37
C TYR A 715 18.81 -18.80 -19.52
N ILE A 716 19.72 -19.19 -20.42
CA ILE A 716 19.44 -20.08 -21.55
C ILE A 716 18.92 -21.44 -21.04
N VAL A 717 19.60 -22.03 -20.06
CA VAL A 717 19.20 -23.34 -19.47
C VAL A 717 17.84 -23.27 -18.80
N ALA A 718 17.52 -22.16 -18.13
CA ALA A 718 16.25 -21.97 -17.43
C ALA A 718 15.06 -21.70 -18.37
N HIS A 719 15.30 -21.09 -19.53
CA HIS A 719 14.24 -20.64 -20.44
C HIS A 719 14.08 -21.49 -21.71
N ARG A 720 15.02 -22.42 -21.99
CA ARG A 720 14.88 -23.37 -23.10
C ARG A 720 13.71 -24.33 -22.85
N LYS A 721 12.99 -24.68 -23.91
CA LYS A 721 11.82 -25.57 -23.80
C LYS A 721 12.18 -27.04 -23.60
N HIS A 722 13.37 -27.47 -24.03
CA HIS A 722 13.80 -28.86 -23.98
C HIS A 722 15.17 -29.00 -23.31
N SER A 723 15.29 -29.93 -22.37
CA SER A 723 16.60 -30.34 -21.82
C SER A 723 17.22 -31.39 -22.73
N PRO A 724 18.38 -31.11 -23.36
CA PRO A 724 19.06 -32.09 -24.20
C PRO A 724 19.71 -33.15 -23.32
N SER A 725 19.41 -34.41 -23.58
CA SER A 725 20.07 -35.58 -22.98
C SER A 725 21.45 -35.85 -23.59
N PHE A 726 21.81 -35.19 -24.70
CA PHE A 726 23.12 -35.30 -25.35
C PHE A 726 23.38 -34.07 -26.25
N ARG A 727 24.53 -33.40 -26.10
CA ARG A 727 25.01 -32.37 -27.05
C ARG A 727 26.11 -32.96 -27.93
N ILE A 728 26.01 -32.72 -29.25
CA ILE A 728 27.01 -33.17 -30.24
C ILE A 728 28.07 -32.08 -30.48
N THR A 729 27.75 -30.80 -30.18
CA THR A 729 28.62 -29.62 -30.36
C THR A 729 28.42 -28.62 -29.22
N ASP A 730 29.44 -27.76 -29.00
CA ASP A 730 29.37 -26.65 -28.03
C ASP A 730 28.69 -25.38 -28.59
N GLU A 731 28.33 -25.37 -29.88
CA GLU A 731 27.62 -24.25 -30.53
C GLU A 731 26.16 -24.13 -30.07
N LEU A 732 25.70 -22.89 -29.86
CA LEU A 732 24.29 -22.60 -29.52
C LEU A 732 23.39 -22.86 -30.73
N ASN A 733 22.25 -23.53 -30.50
CA ASN A 733 21.23 -23.64 -31.53
C ASN A 733 20.41 -22.34 -31.67
N SER A 734 19.52 -22.25 -32.67
CA SER A 734 18.74 -21.02 -32.94
C SER A 734 17.84 -20.57 -31.77
N GLU A 735 17.28 -21.49 -30.98
CA GLU A 735 16.50 -21.14 -29.77
C GLU A 735 17.40 -20.54 -28.70
N GLU A 736 18.53 -21.20 -28.42
CA GLU A 736 19.51 -20.74 -27.43
C GLU A 736 20.16 -19.42 -27.84
N GLN A 737 20.32 -19.17 -29.15
CA GLN A 737 20.84 -17.91 -29.67
C GLN A 737 19.83 -16.76 -29.54
N ASN A 738 18.53 -17.04 -29.69
CA ASN A 738 17.48 -16.06 -29.37
C ASN A 738 17.45 -15.75 -27.88
N LEU A 739 17.50 -16.77 -27.01
CA LEU A 739 17.57 -16.58 -25.55
C LEU A 739 18.85 -15.84 -25.13
N ALA A 740 19.96 -16.08 -25.81
CA ALA A 740 21.20 -15.34 -25.62
C ALA A 740 21.03 -13.85 -25.98
N ASN A 741 20.36 -13.54 -27.10
CA ASN A 741 20.07 -12.15 -27.48
C ASN A 741 19.10 -11.48 -26.51
N ASP A 742 18.07 -12.21 -26.04
CA ASP A 742 17.13 -11.73 -25.02
C ASP A 742 17.87 -11.40 -23.72
N PHE A 743 18.80 -12.26 -23.31
CA PHE A 743 19.67 -12.00 -22.16
C PHE A 743 20.51 -10.74 -22.34
N GLU A 744 21.12 -10.50 -23.51
CA GLU A 744 21.91 -9.28 -23.75
C GLU A 744 21.05 -8.01 -23.59
N GLN A 745 19.80 -8.01 -24.08
CA GLN A 745 18.89 -6.88 -23.92
C GLN A 745 18.50 -6.63 -22.46
N LEU A 746 18.27 -7.69 -21.69
CA LEU A 746 17.97 -7.60 -20.26
C LEU A 746 19.19 -7.11 -19.47
N GLU A 747 20.38 -7.58 -19.84
CA GLU A 747 21.66 -7.20 -19.23
C GLU A 747 22.00 -5.72 -19.44
N GLU A 748 21.66 -5.13 -20.59
CA GLU A 748 21.82 -3.68 -20.84
C GLU A 748 20.96 -2.80 -19.91
N GLN A 749 19.82 -3.33 -19.45
CA GLN A 749 18.90 -2.62 -18.55
C GLN A 749 19.22 -2.87 -17.06
N LEU A 750 20.16 -3.78 -16.77
CA LEU A 750 20.48 -4.18 -15.41
C LEU A 750 21.20 -3.06 -14.66
N VAL A 751 20.57 -2.54 -13.62
CA VAL A 751 21.25 -1.66 -12.64
C VAL A 751 22.17 -2.54 -11.80
N LYS A 752 23.48 -2.29 -11.85
CA LYS A 752 24.47 -3.08 -11.12
C LYS A 752 24.38 -2.86 -9.61
N ARG A 753 24.69 -3.92 -8.87
CA ARG A 753 24.88 -3.88 -7.41
C ARG A 753 26.03 -2.94 -7.07
N GLN A 754 25.81 -2.04 -6.11
CA GLN A 754 26.76 -1.05 -5.63
C GLN A 754 26.72 -0.99 -4.11
N PHE A 755 27.85 -0.72 -3.49
CA PHE A 755 27.92 -0.42 -2.07
C PHE A 755 28.97 0.68 -1.85
N PRO A 756 28.79 1.59 -0.87
CA PRO A 756 29.74 2.66 -0.66
C PRO A 756 31.14 2.13 -0.33
N LYS A 757 32.15 2.70 -0.98
CA LYS A 757 33.56 2.38 -0.69
C LYS A 757 34.03 3.01 0.62
N ASP A 758 33.55 4.22 0.89
CA ASP A 758 33.78 4.97 2.10
C ASP A 758 32.57 4.79 3.04
N SER A 759 32.82 4.63 4.34
CA SER A 759 31.79 4.53 5.37
C SER A 759 31.25 5.89 5.81
N ASN A 760 31.86 6.99 5.36
CA ASN A 760 31.38 8.35 5.60
C ASN A 760 30.23 8.71 4.64
N VAL A 761 29.02 8.28 5.00
CA VAL A 761 27.81 8.35 4.19
C VAL A 761 26.78 9.30 4.80
N TYR A 762 25.76 9.68 4.04
CA TYR A 762 24.64 10.45 4.56
C TYR A 762 23.61 9.52 5.19
N HIS A 763 23.29 9.77 6.46
CA HIS A 763 22.33 9.01 7.24
C HIS A 763 21.02 9.77 7.39
N PHE A 764 19.92 9.03 7.36
CA PHE A 764 18.57 9.54 7.57
C PHE A 764 17.97 8.86 8.79
N HIS A 765 17.11 9.59 9.51
CA HIS A 765 16.16 8.94 10.39
C HIS A 765 15.25 8.00 9.58
N PRO A 766 15.23 6.67 9.83
CA PRO A 766 14.55 5.71 8.96
C PRO A 766 13.05 5.96 8.79
N ILE A 767 12.33 6.25 9.88
CA ILE A 767 10.88 6.46 9.81
C ILE A 767 10.51 7.80 9.18
N ALA A 768 11.21 8.90 9.51
CA ALA A 768 11.00 10.18 8.84
C ALA A 768 11.23 10.05 7.33
N PHE A 769 12.28 9.33 6.92
CA PHE A 769 12.55 9.03 5.52
C PHE A 769 11.39 8.26 4.88
N VAL A 770 10.89 7.20 5.52
CA VAL A 770 9.72 6.43 5.05
C VAL A 770 8.49 7.33 4.90
N GLU A 771 8.21 8.21 5.87
CA GLU A 771 7.08 9.15 5.81
C GLU A 771 7.20 10.10 4.61
N GLN A 772 8.36 10.75 4.45
CA GLN A 772 8.59 11.66 3.33
C GLN A 772 8.48 10.94 1.99
N MET A 773 9.08 9.75 1.89
CA MET A 773 9.00 8.92 0.69
C MET A 773 7.56 8.49 0.40
N LYS A 774 6.74 8.14 1.40
CA LYS A 774 5.32 7.81 1.20
C LYS A 774 4.52 8.98 0.60
N VAL A 775 4.86 10.23 0.90
CA VAL A 775 4.26 11.41 0.24
C VAL A 775 4.61 11.43 -1.27
N ILE A 776 5.84 11.05 -1.60
CA ILE A 776 6.36 11.01 -2.99
C ILE A 776 5.84 9.79 -3.76
N VAL A 777 5.86 8.60 -3.18
CA VAL A 777 5.54 7.33 -3.85
C VAL A 777 4.09 6.88 -3.70
N GLY A 778 3.30 7.56 -2.86
CA GLY A 778 1.88 7.28 -2.67
C GLY A 778 1.14 7.25 -4.01
N LYS A 779 0.14 6.36 -4.13
CA LYS A 779 -0.64 6.18 -5.36
C LYS A 779 -1.14 7.53 -5.88
N GLU A 780 -0.97 7.76 -7.18
CA GLU A 780 -1.40 9.01 -7.79
C GLU A 780 -2.91 9.21 -7.61
N ASP A 781 -3.27 10.45 -7.33
CA ASP A 781 -4.64 10.93 -7.35
C ASP A 781 -5.16 10.85 -8.79
N ILE A 782 -6.14 9.98 -9.02
CA ILE A 782 -6.84 9.83 -10.30
C ILE A 782 -8.27 10.28 -10.08
N ASP A 783 -8.75 11.23 -10.88
CA ASP A 783 -10.12 11.72 -10.82
C ASP A 783 -10.72 11.80 -12.23
N LEU A 784 -11.43 10.75 -12.61
CA LEU A 784 -12.15 10.64 -13.88
C LEU A 784 -13.57 11.22 -13.76
N SER A 785 -13.94 11.83 -12.64
CA SER A 785 -15.31 12.28 -12.41
C SER A 785 -15.70 13.39 -13.38
N ASP A 786 -16.62 13.08 -14.30
CA ASP A 786 -17.26 14.04 -15.18
C ASP A 786 -18.76 14.10 -14.86
N PRO A 787 -19.22 15.14 -14.14
CA PRO A 787 -20.64 15.28 -13.77
C PRO A 787 -21.59 15.25 -14.97
N ASP A 788 -21.18 15.62 -16.17
CA ASP A 788 -22.05 15.62 -17.36
C ASP A 788 -22.29 14.20 -17.91
N LYS A 789 -21.40 13.27 -17.58
CA LYS A 789 -21.55 11.84 -17.90
C LYS A 789 -22.41 11.09 -16.89
N TRP A 790 -22.73 11.69 -15.73
CA TRP A 790 -23.64 11.10 -14.74
C TRP A 790 -25.08 10.99 -15.25
N MET A 791 -25.83 10.02 -14.73
CA MET A 791 -27.25 9.81 -15.01
C MET A 791 -27.98 9.28 -13.76
N SER A 792 -29.24 9.68 -13.60
CA SER A 792 -30.11 9.17 -12.55
C SER A 792 -30.77 7.87 -13.00
N GLN A 793 -30.84 6.88 -12.10
CA GLN A 793 -31.50 5.61 -12.43
C GLN A 793 -33.00 5.77 -12.71
N PHE A 794 -33.60 6.91 -12.33
CA PHE A 794 -35.01 7.22 -12.48
C PHE A 794 -35.33 7.88 -13.83
N ASP A 795 -34.31 8.20 -14.64
CA ASP A 795 -34.47 8.91 -15.91
C ASP A 795 -35.02 7.99 -17.03
N ASN A 796 -34.98 6.66 -16.83
CA ASN A 796 -35.51 5.69 -17.79
C ASN A 796 -36.26 4.54 -17.06
N PRO A 797 -37.60 4.60 -16.93
CA PRO A 797 -38.36 3.90 -15.88
C PRO A 797 -38.59 2.40 -16.10
N VAL A 798 -37.98 1.76 -17.11
CA VAL A 798 -38.16 0.31 -17.31
C VAL A 798 -37.45 -0.46 -16.18
N ASN A 799 -38.26 -0.99 -15.25
CA ASN A 799 -37.92 -1.91 -14.16
C ASN A 799 -37.01 -1.33 -13.03
N PRO A 800 -37.59 -0.57 -12.07
CA PRO A 800 -36.86 0.15 -11.01
C PRO A 800 -35.97 -0.73 -10.11
N SER A 801 -36.27 -2.02 -9.99
CA SER A 801 -35.57 -2.98 -9.12
C SER A 801 -34.18 -3.41 -9.64
N GLN A 802 -33.88 -3.21 -10.93
CA GLN A 802 -32.57 -3.46 -11.55
C GLN A 802 -31.92 -2.17 -12.09
N ALA A 803 -32.49 -1.01 -11.73
CA ALA A 803 -32.14 0.26 -12.37
C ALA A 803 -30.73 0.76 -12.04
N CYS A 804 -30.21 0.51 -10.83
CA CYS A 804 -28.87 0.98 -10.45
C CYS A 804 -27.76 0.33 -11.27
N TYR A 805 -27.75 -1.01 -11.40
CA TYR A 805 -26.72 -1.71 -12.18
C TYR A 805 -26.72 -1.25 -13.65
N ARG A 806 -27.90 -1.25 -14.30
CA ARG A 806 -28.03 -0.80 -15.69
C ARG A 806 -27.54 0.63 -15.88
N THR A 807 -27.89 1.52 -14.96
CA THR A 807 -27.47 2.93 -15.02
C THR A 807 -25.97 3.06 -14.83
N SER A 808 -25.37 2.31 -13.90
CA SER A 808 -23.92 2.24 -13.73
C SER A 808 -23.21 1.77 -15.00
N VAL A 809 -23.75 0.77 -15.71
CA VAL A 809 -23.21 0.32 -16.99
C VAL A 809 -23.27 1.43 -18.06
N ILE A 810 -24.39 2.17 -18.15
CA ILE A 810 -24.53 3.30 -19.09
C ILE A 810 -23.52 4.40 -18.75
N VAL A 811 -23.39 4.75 -17.47
CA VAL A 811 -22.43 5.76 -17.01
C VAL A 811 -21.01 5.35 -17.39
N VAL A 812 -20.58 4.12 -17.10
CA VAL A 812 -19.27 3.61 -17.52
C VAL A 812 -19.10 3.66 -19.05
N GLY A 813 -20.15 3.33 -19.81
CA GLY A 813 -20.19 3.45 -21.28
C GLY A 813 -19.90 4.86 -21.80
N ARG A 814 -20.34 5.91 -21.09
CA ARG A 814 -20.05 7.32 -21.45
C ARG A 814 -18.58 7.71 -21.28
N PHE A 815 -17.80 6.88 -20.59
CA PHE A 815 -16.34 7.02 -20.48
C PHE A 815 -15.59 6.12 -21.48
N GLY A 816 -16.30 5.44 -22.39
CA GLY A 816 -15.67 4.56 -23.38
C GLY A 816 -15.28 3.18 -22.84
N ALA A 817 -15.70 2.83 -21.62
CA ALA A 817 -15.48 1.51 -21.02
C ALA A 817 -16.75 0.66 -21.08
N THR A 818 -16.62 -0.67 -21.10
CA THR A 818 -17.75 -1.59 -21.16
C THR A 818 -17.71 -2.55 -19.97
N SER A 819 -18.76 -2.58 -19.14
CA SER A 819 -18.85 -3.56 -18.04
C SER A 819 -19.13 -4.97 -18.59
N GLY A 820 -18.38 -5.97 -18.10
CA GLY A 820 -18.53 -7.36 -18.55
C GLY A 820 -19.64 -8.15 -17.87
N GLY A 821 -20.33 -7.57 -16.88
CA GLY A 821 -21.39 -8.25 -16.15
C GLY A 821 -20.90 -9.42 -15.29
N LEU A 822 -21.73 -10.46 -15.15
CA LEU A 822 -21.39 -11.65 -14.36
C LEU A 822 -20.40 -12.57 -15.09
N GLY A 823 -20.52 -12.72 -16.41
CA GLY A 823 -19.78 -13.75 -17.15
C GLY A 823 -20.38 -15.15 -16.93
N VAL A 824 -19.52 -16.18 -17.00
CA VAL A 824 -19.93 -17.58 -16.88
C VAL A 824 -19.98 -17.98 -15.40
N LYS A 825 -21.00 -18.75 -15.03
CA LYS A 825 -21.12 -19.33 -13.69
C LYS A 825 -20.02 -20.37 -13.48
N LEU A 826 -19.29 -20.26 -12.39
CA LEU A 826 -18.26 -21.23 -12.00
C LEU A 826 -18.85 -22.32 -11.11
N GLU A 827 -18.20 -23.48 -11.05
CA GLU A 827 -18.62 -24.61 -10.19
C GLU A 827 -18.40 -24.32 -8.71
N LYS A 828 -17.32 -23.59 -8.38
CA LYS A 828 -16.99 -23.19 -7.01
C LYS A 828 -18.04 -22.21 -6.47
N ARG A 829 -18.28 -22.30 -5.16
CA ARG A 829 -19.19 -21.42 -4.41
C ARG A 829 -18.44 -20.63 -3.33
N TYR A 830 -19.00 -19.51 -2.92
CA TYR A 830 -18.56 -18.79 -1.72
C TYR A 830 -19.08 -19.47 -0.45
N GLU A 831 -18.49 -19.11 0.69
CA GLU A 831 -18.84 -19.68 2.01
C GLU A 831 -20.32 -19.49 2.39
N ASN A 832 -20.96 -18.42 1.90
CA ASN A 832 -22.39 -18.19 2.09
C ASN A 832 -23.29 -19.01 1.13
N GLY A 833 -22.72 -19.97 0.40
CA GLY A 833 -23.42 -20.86 -0.53
C GLY A 833 -23.74 -20.27 -1.91
N THR A 834 -23.34 -19.03 -2.17
CA THR A 834 -23.61 -18.35 -3.45
C THR A 834 -22.61 -18.74 -4.54
N ASN A 835 -23.00 -18.62 -5.81
CA ASN A 835 -22.17 -19.05 -6.94
C ASN A 835 -21.07 -18.03 -7.23
N GLN A 836 -19.90 -18.52 -7.65
CA GLN A 836 -18.85 -17.66 -8.23
C GLN A 836 -19.10 -17.42 -9.72
N TRP A 837 -18.58 -16.32 -10.24
CA TRP A 837 -18.78 -15.89 -11.62
C TRP A 837 -17.48 -15.38 -12.24
N SER A 838 -17.20 -15.74 -13.49
CA SER A 838 -15.89 -15.53 -14.13
C SER A 838 -15.49 -14.06 -14.30
N ASN A 839 -16.46 -13.14 -14.36
CA ASN A 839 -16.23 -11.71 -14.57
C ASN A 839 -16.47 -10.86 -13.30
N VAL A 840 -16.48 -11.51 -12.13
CA VAL A 840 -16.78 -10.89 -10.84
C VAL A 840 -15.65 -11.16 -9.86
N ILE A 841 -15.15 -10.10 -9.24
CA ILE A 841 -14.31 -10.22 -8.05
C ILE A 841 -15.22 -9.96 -6.85
N GLN A 842 -15.67 -11.01 -6.17
CA GLN A 842 -16.46 -10.86 -4.94
C GLN A 842 -15.50 -10.56 -3.79
N ALA A 843 -15.48 -9.32 -3.31
CA ALA A 843 -14.60 -8.87 -2.23
C ALA A 843 -15.13 -9.23 -0.84
N VAL A 844 -16.47 -9.20 -0.65
CA VAL A 844 -17.13 -9.46 0.63
C VAL A 844 -18.39 -10.28 0.39
N VAL A 845 -18.67 -11.21 1.30
CA VAL A 845 -19.93 -11.98 1.34
C VAL A 845 -20.64 -11.80 2.67
N GLN A 846 -21.97 -11.79 2.63
CA GLN A 846 -22.80 -11.83 3.82
C GLN A 846 -23.06 -13.29 4.19
N MET A 847 -22.70 -13.66 5.42
CA MET A 847 -22.97 -14.96 6.01
C MET A 847 -24.44 -15.07 6.47
N PRO A 848 -24.97 -16.28 6.72
CA PRO A 848 -26.37 -16.47 7.12
C PRO A 848 -26.79 -15.72 8.40
N ASP A 849 -25.83 -15.43 9.29
CA ASP A 849 -26.00 -14.64 10.51
C ASP A 849 -26.01 -13.12 10.26
N GLY A 850 -25.88 -12.69 9.01
CA GLY A 850 -25.85 -11.29 8.59
C GLY A 850 -24.45 -10.66 8.63
N VAL A 851 -23.43 -11.38 9.11
CA VAL A 851 -22.06 -10.86 9.22
C VAL A 851 -21.41 -10.77 7.85
N LEU A 852 -20.81 -9.61 7.56
CA LEU A 852 -20.04 -9.38 6.34
C LEU A 852 -18.60 -9.86 6.50
N LYS A 853 -18.23 -10.90 5.76
CA LYS A 853 -16.91 -11.53 5.77
C LYS A 853 -16.14 -11.22 4.48
N ASN A 854 -14.87 -10.82 4.63
CA ASN A 854 -13.97 -10.68 3.49
C ASN A 854 -13.72 -12.05 2.84
N THR A 855 -13.67 -12.08 1.52
CA THR A 855 -13.25 -13.27 0.77
C THR A 855 -11.73 -13.29 0.61
N GLU A 856 -11.19 -14.37 0.04
CA GLU A 856 -9.78 -14.42 -0.38
C GLU A 856 -9.43 -13.44 -1.53
N TYR A 857 -10.43 -12.80 -2.15
CA TYR A 857 -10.26 -11.92 -3.31
C TYR A 857 -10.38 -10.43 -2.96
N THR A 858 -10.49 -10.06 -1.68
CA THR A 858 -10.65 -8.65 -1.27
C THR A 858 -9.49 -7.77 -1.73
N GLU A 859 -8.25 -8.22 -1.59
CA GLU A 859 -7.08 -7.48 -2.07
C GLU A 859 -7.04 -7.41 -3.61
N GLU A 860 -7.40 -8.50 -4.31
CA GLU A 860 -7.50 -8.52 -5.78
C GLU A 860 -8.50 -7.47 -6.28
N ALA A 861 -9.63 -7.30 -5.59
CA ALA A 861 -10.63 -6.31 -5.95
C ALA A 861 -10.04 -4.90 -5.95
N ILE A 862 -9.23 -4.55 -4.94
CA ILE A 862 -8.55 -3.24 -4.86
C ILE A 862 -7.53 -3.09 -5.98
N LYS A 863 -6.67 -4.10 -6.19
CA LYS A 863 -5.67 -4.10 -7.29
C LYS A 863 -6.32 -3.89 -8.66
N TYR A 864 -7.49 -4.50 -8.88
CA TYR A 864 -8.23 -4.34 -10.12
C TYR A 864 -8.83 -2.94 -10.29
N LEU A 865 -9.38 -2.35 -9.21
CA LEU A 865 -9.86 -0.96 -9.25
C LEU A 865 -8.72 0.01 -9.60
N ASP A 866 -7.55 -0.17 -9.00
CA ASP A 866 -6.37 0.64 -9.31
C ASP A 866 -5.97 0.53 -10.78
N HIS A 867 -5.84 -0.69 -11.30
CA HIS A 867 -5.46 -0.96 -12.68
C HIS A 867 -6.40 -0.29 -13.69
N GLU A 868 -7.70 -0.38 -13.46
CA GLU A 868 -8.69 0.23 -14.35
C GLU A 868 -8.65 1.77 -14.29
N LEU A 869 -8.50 2.34 -13.09
CA LEU A 869 -8.37 3.79 -12.93
C LEU A 869 -7.09 4.33 -13.59
N GLU A 870 -5.96 3.63 -13.44
CA GLU A 870 -4.70 3.93 -14.14
C GLU A 870 -4.86 3.86 -15.65
N GLY A 871 -5.72 2.94 -16.13
CA GLY A 871 -6.13 2.86 -17.51
C GLY A 871 -7.18 3.90 -17.96
N GLY A 872 -7.56 4.84 -17.10
CA GLY A 872 -8.57 5.87 -17.40
C GLY A 872 -10.01 5.36 -17.48
N ARG A 873 -10.31 4.18 -16.93
CA ARG A 873 -11.60 3.50 -17.07
C ARG A 873 -12.34 3.44 -15.73
N PRO A 874 -13.52 4.07 -15.61
CA PRO A 874 -14.40 3.89 -14.46
C PRO A 874 -14.92 2.45 -14.35
N ILE A 875 -15.28 2.04 -13.12
CA ILE A 875 -15.60 0.64 -12.81
C ILE A 875 -16.94 0.53 -12.09
N VAL A 876 -17.77 -0.43 -12.49
CA VAL A 876 -19.01 -0.75 -11.76
C VAL A 876 -18.68 -1.62 -10.55
N ILE A 877 -19.15 -1.19 -9.38
CA ILE A 877 -19.06 -1.99 -8.15
C ILE A 877 -20.44 -2.20 -7.52
N GLY A 878 -20.60 -3.35 -6.88
CA GLY A 878 -21.68 -3.65 -5.96
C GLY A 878 -21.31 -3.25 -4.54
N VAL A 879 -22.30 -2.78 -3.79
CA VAL A 879 -22.16 -2.47 -2.37
C VAL A 879 -23.30 -3.06 -1.55
N ASP A 880 -22.98 -3.46 -0.32
CA ASP A 880 -23.93 -3.63 0.77
C ASP A 880 -24.24 -2.24 1.35
N ARG A 881 -25.51 -1.96 1.68
CA ARG A 881 -25.95 -0.65 2.20
C ARG A 881 -26.77 -0.76 3.48
N GLU A 882 -26.56 -1.81 4.28
CA GLU A 882 -27.28 -2.04 5.54
C GLU A 882 -28.82 -1.96 5.34
N ALA A 883 -29.34 -2.51 4.25
CA ALA A 883 -30.78 -2.53 3.97
C ALA A 883 -31.45 -3.89 4.31
N ASN A 884 -30.67 -4.90 4.72
CA ASN A 884 -31.10 -6.27 5.00
C ASN A 884 -31.99 -6.86 3.89
N LYS A 885 -31.57 -6.70 2.62
CA LYS A 885 -32.37 -7.08 1.45
C LYS A 885 -31.55 -7.89 0.44
N THR A 886 -31.96 -9.13 0.18
CA THR A 886 -31.30 -10.04 -0.78
C THR A 886 -31.90 -9.90 -2.19
N TYR A 887 -31.33 -9.00 -3.00
CA TYR A 887 -31.79 -8.80 -4.40
C TYR A 887 -30.88 -9.43 -5.46
N ASN A 888 -29.56 -9.54 -5.21
CA ASN A 888 -28.58 -9.98 -6.21
C ASN A 888 -28.11 -11.42 -5.97
N LYS A 889 -27.51 -12.03 -7.01
CA LYS A 889 -27.13 -13.46 -7.04
C LYS A 889 -26.10 -13.88 -5.97
N ASP A 890 -25.40 -12.93 -5.38
CA ASP A 890 -24.41 -13.11 -4.31
C ASP A 890 -25.00 -12.93 -2.89
N ASN A 891 -26.30 -12.66 -2.77
CA ASN A 891 -27.03 -12.43 -1.52
C ASN A 891 -26.40 -11.36 -0.60
N THR A 892 -25.49 -10.55 -1.12
CA THR A 892 -24.70 -9.57 -0.35
C THR A 892 -24.84 -8.18 -0.96
N THR A 893 -24.80 -8.08 -2.29
CA THR A 893 -24.94 -6.80 -2.98
C THR A 893 -26.38 -6.31 -2.98
N GLU A 894 -26.58 -5.09 -2.50
CA GLU A 894 -27.89 -4.45 -2.40
C GLU A 894 -28.04 -3.27 -3.35
N HIS A 895 -26.92 -2.69 -3.79
CA HIS A 895 -26.88 -1.51 -4.65
C HIS A 895 -25.64 -1.50 -5.54
N PHE A 896 -25.68 -0.76 -6.65
CA PHE A 896 -24.54 -0.58 -7.55
C PHE A 896 -24.21 0.89 -7.75
N ILE A 897 -22.93 1.18 -7.80
CA ILE A 897 -22.35 2.52 -8.01
C ILE A 897 -21.18 2.43 -8.99
N VAL A 898 -20.65 3.58 -9.42
CA VAL A 898 -19.51 3.64 -10.35
C VAL A 898 -18.33 4.31 -9.67
N ILE A 899 -17.21 3.59 -9.56
CA ILE A 899 -15.93 4.15 -9.11
C ILE A 899 -15.37 5.01 -10.23
N THR A 900 -15.06 6.26 -9.91
CA THR A 900 -14.65 7.32 -10.85
C THR A 900 -13.30 7.93 -10.49
N GLY A 901 -12.67 7.51 -9.40
CA GLY A 901 -11.36 8.00 -9.03
C GLY A 901 -10.83 7.38 -7.76
N ARG A 902 -9.56 7.65 -7.49
CA ARG A 902 -8.81 7.27 -6.30
C ARG A 902 -8.04 8.49 -5.86
N LYS A 903 -8.17 8.87 -4.60
CA LYS A 903 -7.47 10.02 -4.02
C LYS A 903 -7.09 9.72 -2.59
N SER A 904 -6.22 10.53 -2.00
CA SER A 904 -5.92 10.45 -0.57
C SER A 904 -6.31 11.73 0.15
N ASP A 905 -6.80 11.58 1.38
CA ASP A 905 -6.87 12.68 2.35
C ASP A 905 -6.34 12.20 3.71
N GLU A 906 -6.45 13.03 4.72
CA GLU A 906 -5.99 12.74 6.07
C GLU A 906 -6.73 11.59 6.77
N ASN A 907 -7.82 11.05 6.21
CA ASN A 907 -8.46 9.81 6.71
C ASN A 907 -7.99 8.57 5.93
N GLY A 908 -7.03 8.72 5.01
CA GLY A 908 -6.44 7.65 4.21
C GLY A 908 -6.82 7.68 2.73
N LEU A 909 -6.48 6.60 2.03
CA LEU A 909 -6.81 6.38 0.62
C LEU A 909 -8.31 6.13 0.47
N TYR A 910 -8.95 6.85 -0.46
CA TYR A 910 -10.36 6.66 -0.78
C TYR A 910 -10.62 6.61 -2.28
N TYR A 911 -11.72 5.97 -2.63
CA TYR A 911 -12.23 5.91 -3.99
C TYR A 911 -13.46 6.79 -4.13
N ARG A 912 -13.44 7.65 -5.15
CA ARG A 912 -14.58 8.47 -5.52
C ARG A 912 -15.60 7.62 -6.27
N PHE A 913 -16.88 7.90 -6.03
CA PHE A 913 -17.95 7.23 -6.77
C PHE A 913 -19.09 8.14 -7.20
N PHE A 914 -19.76 7.72 -8.27
CA PHE A 914 -21.05 8.22 -8.69
C PHE A 914 -22.17 7.37 -8.11
N GLU A 915 -23.11 8.05 -7.47
CA GLU A 915 -24.32 7.46 -6.90
C GLU A 915 -25.46 7.60 -7.90
N VAL A 916 -25.79 6.51 -8.58
CA VAL A 916 -26.82 6.49 -9.63
C VAL A 916 -28.24 6.36 -9.06
N GLY A 917 -28.38 5.90 -7.81
CA GLY A 917 -29.64 5.77 -7.07
C GLY A 917 -30.16 7.10 -6.50
N THR A 918 -30.00 8.19 -7.24
CA THR A 918 -30.34 9.55 -6.83
C THR A 918 -31.23 10.19 -7.89
N LEU A 919 -32.31 10.88 -7.49
CA LEU A 919 -33.16 11.67 -8.40
C LEU A 919 -32.36 12.80 -9.04
N ALA A 920 -32.61 13.13 -10.31
CA ALA A 920 -31.88 14.15 -11.06
C ALA A 920 -31.79 15.52 -10.35
N GLN A 921 -32.86 15.94 -9.66
CA GLN A 921 -32.88 17.18 -8.84
C GLN A 921 -31.86 17.21 -7.70
N ASN A 922 -31.37 16.05 -7.28
CA ASN A 922 -30.39 15.87 -6.20
C ASN A 922 -28.99 15.49 -6.72
N LYS A 923 -28.73 15.66 -8.03
CA LYS A 923 -27.45 15.31 -8.68
C LYS A 923 -26.24 15.83 -7.92
N GLU A 924 -26.19 17.13 -7.64
CA GLU A 924 -25.04 17.75 -6.96
C GLU A 924 -24.93 17.37 -5.49
N ILE A 925 -26.07 17.10 -4.84
CA ILE A 925 -26.11 16.80 -3.40
C ILE A 925 -25.65 15.37 -3.13
N LYS A 926 -26.05 14.40 -3.97
CA LYS A 926 -25.82 12.96 -3.72
C LYS A 926 -25.19 12.24 -4.91
N GLY A 927 -25.56 12.58 -6.14
CA GLY A 927 -25.18 11.83 -7.34
C GLY A 927 -23.69 11.92 -7.68
N VAL A 928 -23.18 13.15 -7.82
CA VAL A 928 -21.80 13.45 -8.25
C VAL A 928 -20.98 14.12 -7.15
N ASN A 929 -21.51 14.14 -5.92
CA ASN A 929 -20.94 14.91 -4.82
C ASN A 929 -19.46 14.51 -4.58
N PRO A 930 -18.53 15.47 -4.45
CA PRO A 930 -17.12 15.19 -4.16
C PRO A 930 -16.84 14.43 -2.86
N ASN A 931 -17.84 14.30 -1.98
CA ASN A 931 -17.78 13.54 -0.74
C ASN A 931 -18.35 12.12 -0.85
N ASN A 932 -18.72 11.66 -2.05
CA ASN A 932 -18.96 10.25 -2.33
C ASN A 932 -17.61 9.51 -2.28
N ARG A 933 -17.23 9.03 -1.09
CA ARG A 933 -15.92 8.43 -0.81
C ARG A 933 -16.09 7.08 -0.13
N LEU A 934 -15.37 6.06 -0.62
CA LEU A 934 -15.19 4.79 0.07
C LEU A 934 -13.71 4.67 0.47
N TYR A 935 -13.42 4.64 1.77
CA TYR A 935 -12.07 4.56 2.33
C TYR A 935 -11.58 3.13 2.39
N LEU A 936 -10.33 2.93 1.99
CA LEU A 936 -9.62 1.67 2.12
C LEU A 936 -9.21 1.47 3.59
N GLN A 937 -9.63 0.35 4.15
CA GLN A 937 -9.25 -0.12 5.48
C GLN A 937 -8.05 -1.08 5.39
N ASP A 938 -7.35 -1.31 6.50
CA ASP A 938 -6.14 -2.15 6.56
C ASP A 938 -6.37 -3.59 6.11
N ASN A 939 -7.58 -4.12 6.29
CA ASN A 939 -7.98 -5.46 5.82
C ASN A 939 -8.46 -5.48 4.35
N PHE A 940 -8.07 -4.47 3.55
CA PHE A 940 -8.46 -4.25 2.16
C PHE A 940 -9.96 -3.98 1.92
N ARG A 941 -10.75 -3.83 2.98
CA ARG A 941 -12.18 -3.54 2.83
C ARG A 941 -12.37 -2.08 2.43
N LEU A 942 -13.33 -1.85 1.54
CA LEU A 942 -13.67 -0.49 1.09
C LEU A 942 -15.01 -0.08 1.69
N VAL A 943 -14.98 0.94 2.56
CA VAL A 943 -16.15 1.37 3.35
C VAL A 943 -16.31 2.87 3.30
N GLY A 944 -17.54 3.35 3.14
CA GLY A 944 -17.82 4.77 3.25
C GLY A 944 -19.31 5.04 3.25
N ASN A 945 -19.71 6.24 2.85
CA ASN A 945 -21.11 6.61 2.73
C ASN A 945 -21.28 7.65 1.63
N LYS A 946 -22.54 7.84 1.21
CA LYS A 946 -22.91 9.02 0.45
C LYS A 946 -23.32 10.17 1.39
N PRO A 947 -23.16 11.42 0.97
CA PRO A 947 -23.56 12.58 1.75
C PRO A 947 -25.04 12.53 2.15
N VAL A 948 -25.33 13.03 3.36
CA VAL A 948 -26.69 13.13 3.91
C VAL A 948 -27.34 11.74 4.17
N SER A 949 -26.52 10.70 4.34
CA SER A 949 -26.97 9.36 4.75
C SER A 949 -26.05 8.77 5.81
N ASN A 950 -26.65 8.16 6.84
CA ASN A 950 -25.92 7.46 7.89
C ASN A 950 -25.65 5.98 7.55
N LYS A 951 -26.16 5.50 6.41
CA LYS A 951 -25.96 4.10 5.98
C LYS A 951 -24.59 3.93 5.36
N LYS A 952 -23.86 2.91 5.82
CA LYS A 952 -22.53 2.59 5.29
C LYS A 952 -22.64 1.80 4.00
N TYR A 953 -21.77 2.11 3.05
CA TYR A 953 -21.56 1.34 1.83
C TYR A 953 -20.30 0.52 2.03
N THR A 954 -20.42 -0.80 1.94
CA THR A 954 -19.27 -1.71 1.89
C THR A 954 -19.15 -2.26 0.48
N LEU A 955 -17.97 -2.19 -0.14
CA LEU A 955 -17.70 -2.88 -1.42
C LEU A 955 -17.90 -4.38 -1.26
N THR A 956 -18.82 -4.95 -2.04
CA THR A 956 -19.12 -6.38 -2.04
C THR A 956 -18.55 -7.08 -3.24
N GLN A 957 -18.65 -6.46 -4.42
CA GLN A 957 -18.14 -7.06 -5.65
C GLN A 957 -17.71 -6.02 -6.68
N VAL A 958 -16.68 -6.36 -7.47
CA VAL A 958 -16.22 -5.58 -8.61
C VAL A 958 -16.65 -6.30 -9.90
N ARG A 959 -17.24 -5.56 -10.84
CA ARG A 959 -17.58 -6.07 -12.18
C ARG A 959 -16.44 -5.72 -13.12
N LYS A 960 -15.71 -6.73 -13.61
CA LYS A 960 -14.60 -6.49 -14.53
C LYS A 960 -15.11 -5.85 -15.83
N ASN A 961 -14.40 -4.86 -16.34
CA ASN A 961 -14.64 -4.31 -17.66
C ASN A 961 -14.24 -5.34 -18.74
N LYS A 962 -14.94 -5.36 -19.88
CA LYS A 962 -14.51 -6.08 -21.09
C LYS A 962 -13.44 -5.25 -21.77
N ILE A 963 -12.27 -5.86 -21.95
CA ILE A 963 -11.19 -5.34 -22.80
C ILE A 963 -11.50 -5.73 -24.23
#